data_AF-A0AAE0BJL3-F1
#
_entry.id   AF-A0AAE0BJL3-F1
#
_cell.length_a   1.000
_cell.length_b   1.000
_cell.length_c   1.000
_cell.angle_alpha   90.00
_cell.angle_beta   90.00
_cell.angle_gamma   90.00
#
_symmetry.space_group_name_H-M   'P 1'
#
loop_
_entity.id
_entity.type
_entity.pdbx_description
1 polymer ?
#
loop_
_entity_poly.entity_id
_entity_poly.type
_entity_poly.pdbx_seq_one_letter_code
_entity_poly.pdbx_strand_id
1 'polypeptide(L)'
;MSWSTIKCVLYLLVWWETTATLADSSRSKLSAIPFDEIDADGDGVISRREFLLKPVPDNCHSGLVSADASPHDVIKLDEGPKGRRIPEVTVTGNAVVSAHSRPDALASDLGRPDGSLLVSPINPLPSDESRADEMDVVWEGRLEHRVQPVPNTGGISDMKSRAERRQLDEEESECCNEILDSDTTCVITNRLYGDVAQGPTATQALCIDFCLETYPSASHTDFWPNIPWCNCYGSCDESRCVSRECYGQGGGDVTTNLFKIPAPPMIPSPPCPPLLPPAFPSPPPLPPAPPLPPISDSGEVTISISEVEYAYEYLADMIRTESVLTIILQVNISVKSSPLPEVQRPLQILGQCAEAFCKMTGNSLHRLLSVAAGGALYLERVRLLDGYASFGGAIYVGSGASVTLRHCQLDSNVATDSGGAVYLGTGSRLTSEGSVLKWNRAECTTLLLHGGGAIFAEDEALVQLLESSLVEGNYASSHGGGLYASSYTRVEICNMSALVGNRGQGVGGAVFIMTGSFFLQNSTLVENWGTSRGGAMGCYQDCLLELISSSTVALNKAGEHGGGVYAHAQSNWVLGPNTSISGNIANGSLGGGGLFLYEDSTMTLDNTKVVGNKGVSGGGIFLSKRTVLSISFGTVISGNTASSVGGGIYVDGLSFLDIGHRSVIQDNLAGGDGGGLALGDETELFLFSCNISGNRAGANGGGIRGASSIVHMAGGTAVMGNVAEGSGGGMAIEGGELLVGENTVLVGNKAGVDGGALVSHAAANISVMVADISNNACSGHGGGLSVIDTTLSITLSAFTSNVADGEGGVLYMSGDQSKLTVTRSGLHNSSAVGKGGCMYLATTGALISIAQSILHACTSYDAGGGLYLQALGGAVAITNCTAWENSAYEGGVLHMQGSGLEGMRGGEKGRVAGSGLEGVIDDCMMQGNSAENGGVAWVKDMSLLIRYGIYGANRANHGGVLALTDCSLGAASATCLIPPKSA
;
A
#
# COMPACT_ATOMS: atom_id res chain seq x y z
N MET A 1 12.39 27.04 -11.06
CA MET A 1 13.19 26.42 -12.15
C MET A 1 12.72 24.98 -12.31
N SER A 2 12.87 24.38 -13.49
CA SER A 2 12.19 23.14 -13.89
C SER A 2 12.89 21.85 -13.44
N TRP A 3 12.11 20.79 -13.29
CA TRP A 3 12.59 19.41 -13.16
C TRP A 3 13.32 18.96 -14.43
N SER A 4 14.65 18.87 -14.42
CA SER A 4 15.42 18.24 -15.51
C SER A 4 16.83 17.80 -15.14
N THR A 5 17.10 17.43 -13.86
CA THR A 5 18.47 17.10 -13.42
C THR A 5 18.54 16.04 -12.30
N ILE A 6 18.09 14.80 -12.57
CA ILE A 6 18.58 13.54 -11.96
C ILE A 6 18.34 12.42 -13.00
N LYS A 7 19.27 12.30 -13.96
CA LYS A 7 19.46 11.13 -14.86
C LYS A 7 20.91 11.12 -15.41
N CYS A 8 21.90 11.06 -14.52
CA CYS A 8 23.32 11.17 -14.89
C CYS A 8 24.31 10.40 -13.97
N VAL A 9 23.98 9.19 -13.52
CA VAL A 9 24.98 8.24 -12.96
C VAL A 9 24.71 6.80 -13.43
N LEU A 10 24.88 6.55 -14.73
CA LEU A 10 25.27 5.26 -15.31
C LEU A 10 25.60 5.47 -16.80
N TYR A 11 26.47 4.63 -17.36
CA TYR A 11 27.06 4.75 -18.71
C TYR A 11 27.91 6.01 -18.97
N LEU A 12 29.14 5.96 -18.46
CA LEU A 12 30.31 6.59 -19.09
C LEU A 12 31.08 5.53 -19.90
N LEU A 13 31.85 5.98 -20.90
CA LEU A 13 32.52 5.17 -21.94
C LEU A 13 31.52 4.61 -22.98
N VAL A 14 31.70 4.77 -24.31
CA VAL A 14 32.91 5.13 -25.10
C VAL A 14 32.65 6.29 -26.09
N TRP A 15 33.74 6.97 -26.47
CA TRP A 15 33.92 7.97 -27.54
C TRP A 15 33.50 7.50 -28.97
N TRP A 16 33.40 8.32 -30.03
CA TRP A 16 33.55 9.78 -30.24
C TRP A 16 32.78 10.26 -31.50
N GLU A 17 32.75 11.59 -31.69
CA GLU A 17 32.59 12.36 -32.93
C GLU A 17 31.84 11.78 -34.16
N THR A 18 30.81 12.51 -34.61
CA THR A 18 30.92 13.26 -35.88
C THR A 18 29.93 14.42 -35.95
N THR A 19 30.31 15.50 -36.60
CA THR A 19 29.51 16.73 -36.72
C THR A 19 28.95 16.94 -38.13
N ALA A 20 27.75 17.56 -38.17
CA ALA A 20 27.30 18.52 -39.17
C ALA A 20 26.68 18.07 -40.52
N THR A 21 25.65 18.85 -40.89
CA THR A 21 25.22 19.29 -42.24
C THR A 21 24.62 18.30 -43.26
N LEU A 22 23.28 18.42 -43.38
CA LEU A 22 22.53 18.89 -44.56
C LEU A 22 22.68 18.24 -45.95
N ALA A 23 21.49 18.02 -46.55
CA ALA A 23 21.13 18.22 -47.96
C ALA A 23 21.45 17.14 -49.03
N ASP A 24 20.41 16.33 -49.29
CA ASP A 24 19.67 16.28 -50.57
C ASP A 24 20.16 15.43 -51.78
N SER A 25 19.16 14.85 -52.45
CA SER A 25 19.10 14.44 -53.87
C SER A 25 19.90 13.22 -54.40
N SER A 26 19.13 12.15 -54.63
CA SER A 26 19.10 11.37 -55.89
C SER A 26 20.17 10.31 -56.26
N ARG A 27 19.65 9.15 -56.70
CA ARG A 27 20.06 8.31 -57.86
C ARG A 27 21.54 8.44 -58.34
N SER A 28 22.35 7.38 -58.42
CA SER A 28 22.02 6.04 -58.95
C SER A 28 23.22 5.06 -58.96
N LYS A 29 22.92 3.76 -59.16
CA LYS A 29 23.72 2.73 -59.85
C LYS A 29 25.26 2.85 -59.87
N LEU A 30 25.95 1.87 -59.27
CA LEU A 30 26.70 0.86 -60.04
C LEU A 30 27.03 -0.37 -59.18
N SER A 31 27.73 -1.35 -59.75
CA SER A 31 27.77 -2.76 -59.33
C SER A 31 29.17 -3.39 -59.46
N ALA A 32 29.34 -4.60 -58.89
CA ALA A 32 30.49 -5.53 -59.05
C ALA A 32 31.69 -5.25 -58.08
N ILE A 33 32.12 -6.17 -57.18
CA ILE A 33 32.85 -7.49 -57.37
C ILE A 33 34.35 -7.23 -57.69
N PRO A 34 35.38 -8.01 -57.22
CA PRO A 34 35.46 -9.25 -56.37
C PRO A 34 36.63 -9.37 -55.32
N PHE A 35 36.82 -10.59 -54.74
CA PHE A 35 38.02 -11.24 -54.10
C PHE A 35 38.65 -10.53 -52.85
N ASP A 36 38.75 -11.15 -51.66
CA ASP A 36 39.62 -12.27 -51.16
C ASP A 36 41.09 -11.81 -50.94
N GLU A 37 41.91 -12.30 -49.98
CA GLU A 37 42.17 -13.64 -49.40
C GLU A 37 42.52 -13.54 -47.86
N ILE A 38 42.26 -14.55 -46.98
CA ILE A 38 43.13 -15.68 -46.45
C ILE A 38 44.39 -15.19 -45.69
N ASP A 39 44.91 -15.75 -44.57
CA ASP A 39 44.72 -16.97 -43.73
C ASP A 39 44.09 -16.64 -42.34
N ALA A 40 43.48 -17.52 -41.51
CA ALA A 40 43.52 -18.97 -41.24
C ALA A 40 44.46 -19.44 -40.10
N ASP A 41 43.87 -19.83 -38.95
CA ASP A 41 44.09 -21.13 -38.26
C ASP A 41 43.30 -21.20 -36.92
N GLY A 42 42.84 -22.39 -36.52
CA GLY A 42 42.21 -22.64 -35.20
C GLY A 42 40.82 -23.29 -35.23
N ASP A 43 40.71 -24.51 -35.78
CA ASP A 43 39.44 -25.22 -35.97
C ASP A 43 38.67 -25.58 -34.68
N GLY A 44 37.33 -25.65 -34.80
CA GLY A 44 36.42 -25.98 -33.68
C GLY A 44 34.96 -26.30 -34.05
N VAL A 45 34.54 -26.06 -35.30
CA VAL A 45 33.50 -26.81 -36.06
C VAL A 45 32.19 -27.12 -35.30
N ILE A 46 31.15 -26.26 -35.41
CA ILE A 46 30.03 -26.41 -36.40
C ILE A 46 29.10 -27.59 -36.05
N SER A 47 27.79 -27.39 -35.80
CA SER A 47 26.74 -27.21 -36.84
C SER A 47 25.34 -27.09 -36.22
N ARG A 48 24.31 -26.45 -36.80
CA ARG A 48 24.15 -25.35 -37.80
C ARG A 48 22.64 -25.25 -38.16
N ARG A 49 22.21 -24.12 -38.74
CA ARG A 49 21.18 -24.01 -39.83
C ARG A 49 19.67 -24.19 -39.50
N GLU A 50 18.75 -23.50 -40.19
CA GLU A 50 18.83 -22.26 -41.01
C GLU A 50 17.43 -21.70 -41.35
N PHE A 51 17.34 -20.38 -41.60
CA PHE A 51 16.36 -19.71 -42.48
C PHE A 51 14.85 -19.80 -42.13
N LEU A 52 13.94 -18.96 -42.66
CA LEU A 52 14.01 -18.06 -43.83
C LEU A 52 13.10 -16.82 -43.65
N LEU A 53 13.52 -15.64 -44.13
CA LEU A 53 12.67 -14.46 -44.31
C LEU A 53 12.85 -13.88 -45.72
N LYS A 54 11.74 -13.61 -46.42
CA LYS A 54 11.64 -12.81 -47.67
C LYS A 54 10.27 -12.10 -47.73
N PRO A 55 10.13 -10.90 -48.35
CA PRO A 55 8.93 -10.05 -48.18
C PRO A 55 8.16 -9.71 -49.48
N VAL A 56 7.03 -8.95 -49.33
CA VAL A 56 6.26 -8.19 -50.37
C VAL A 56 5.33 -9.05 -51.28
N PRO A 57 4.12 -8.62 -51.73
CA PRO A 57 3.44 -7.29 -51.66
C PRO A 57 1.98 -7.24 -51.08
N ASP A 58 1.50 -5.99 -50.98
CA ASP A 58 0.16 -5.43 -50.70
C ASP A 58 -1.11 -6.19 -51.19
N ASN A 59 -2.20 -6.16 -50.39
CA ASN A 59 -3.48 -5.49 -50.73
C ASN A 59 -4.51 -5.46 -49.56
N CYS A 60 -5.68 -4.83 -49.79
CA CYS A 60 -6.66 -4.42 -48.77
C CYS A 60 -7.69 -5.49 -48.32
N HIS A 61 -8.44 -5.12 -47.25
CA HIS A 61 -9.72 -5.65 -46.73
C HIS A 61 -9.74 -6.78 -45.67
N SER A 62 -10.30 -6.41 -44.50
CA SER A 62 -11.24 -7.15 -43.63
C SER A 62 -10.90 -8.56 -43.09
N GLY A 63 -10.95 -8.71 -41.75
CA GLY A 63 -11.60 -9.88 -41.14
C GLY A 63 -10.99 -10.48 -39.86
N LEU A 64 -11.69 -10.26 -38.74
CA LEU A 64 -12.10 -11.28 -37.73
C LEU A 64 -11.06 -12.02 -36.83
N VAL A 65 -11.36 -11.95 -35.52
CA VAL A 65 -11.39 -13.05 -34.52
C VAL A 65 -10.07 -13.64 -34.00
N SER A 66 -9.84 -13.44 -32.70
CA SER A 66 -9.86 -14.50 -31.65
C SER A 66 -9.59 -13.88 -30.25
N ALA A 67 -9.85 -14.51 -29.10
CA ALA A 67 -10.87 -15.45 -28.60
C ALA A 67 -10.34 -15.96 -27.23
N ASP A 68 -11.20 -16.13 -26.21
CA ASP A 68 -10.74 -16.54 -24.87
C ASP A 68 -10.14 -17.96 -24.81
N ALA A 69 -9.13 -18.13 -23.95
CA ALA A 69 -8.68 -19.45 -23.48
C ALA A 69 -8.03 -19.38 -22.08
N SER A 70 -8.80 -19.74 -21.05
CA SER A 70 -8.27 -20.07 -19.72
C SER A 70 -7.70 -21.48 -19.67
N PRO A 71 -6.56 -21.74 -19.00
CA PRO A 71 -6.14 -23.09 -18.63
C PRO A 71 -6.21 -23.35 -17.12
N HIS A 72 -6.84 -24.46 -16.73
CA HIS A 72 -6.67 -25.12 -15.43
C HIS A 72 -5.77 -26.36 -15.61
N ASP A 73 -4.96 -26.65 -14.59
CA ASP A 73 -4.39 -27.96 -14.22
C ASP A 73 -3.94 -28.95 -15.31
N VAL A 74 -2.63 -29.08 -15.49
CA VAL A 74 -2.00 -30.13 -16.32
C VAL A 74 -1.67 -31.37 -15.49
N ILE A 75 -2.50 -32.41 -15.59
CA ILE A 75 -2.09 -33.78 -15.21
C ILE A 75 -1.45 -34.45 -16.43
N LYS A 76 -0.19 -34.91 -16.28
CA LYS A 76 0.52 -35.65 -17.33
C LYS A 76 0.04 -37.10 -17.44
N LEU A 77 -0.05 -37.59 -18.68
CA LEU A 77 -0.07 -39.02 -19.01
C LEU A 77 0.99 -39.28 -20.08
N ASP A 78 2.05 -40.01 -19.69
CA ASP A 78 3.04 -40.58 -20.61
C ASP A 78 2.77 -42.09 -20.78
N GLU A 79 2.82 -42.59 -22.01
CA GLU A 79 2.79 -44.04 -22.27
C GLU A 79 4.20 -44.66 -22.17
N GLY A 80 4.27 -45.92 -21.72
CA GLY A 80 5.52 -46.68 -21.58
C GLY A 80 5.99 -47.34 -22.90
N PRO A 81 6.63 -48.54 -22.87
CA PRO A 81 7.04 -49.33 -21.70
C PRO A 81 8.45 -49.97 -21.81
N LYS A 82 8.97 -50.56 -20.71
CA LYS A 82 9.76 -51.82 -20.65
C LYS A 82 10.27 -52.15 -19.23
N GLY A 83 10.23 -53.44 -18.83
CA GLY A 83 11.33 -54.01 -18.01
C GLY A 83 11.06 -54.65 -16.64
N ARG A 84 10.36 -55.79 -16.58
CA ARG A 84 10.62 -56.96 -15.68
C ARG A 84 11.13 -56.71 -14.22
N ARG A 85 10.29 -56.98 -13.21
CA ARG A 85 10.30 -58.23 -12.38
C ARG A 85 9.16 -58.23 -11.31
N ILE A 86 9.03 -59.37 -10.63
CA ILE A 86 7.97 -59.89 -9.74
C ILE A 86 8.68 -60.57 -8.55
N PRO A 87 8.12 -60.77 -7.32
CA PRO A 87 6.75 -60.56 -6.80
C PRO A 87 6.72 -59.47 -5.67
N GLU A 88 5.89 -59.37 -4.60
CA GLU A 88 4.91 -60.22 -3.88
C GLU A 88 3.69 -59.46 -3.30
N VAL A 89 2.55 -60.18 -3.23
CA VAL A 89 1.62 -60.41 -2.09
C VAL A 89 1.66 -59.38 -0.93
N THR A 90 0.55 -58.74 -0.53
CA THR A 90 -0.60 -59.37 0.17
C THR A 90 -1.90 -58.58 0.04
N VAL A 91 -3.07 -59.26 0.14
CA VAL A 91 -4.41 -58.68 -0.02
C VAL A 91 -5.35 -58.98 1.15
N THR A 92 -6.04 -57.94 1.62
CA THR A 92 -7.40 -57.93 2.24
C THR A 92 -7.95 -56.51 1.97
N GLY A 93 -9.16 -56.23 1.45
CA GLY A 93 -10.46 -56.93 1.52
C GLY A 93 -11.35 -56.19 2.53
N ASN A 94 -12.58 -55.72 2.28
CA ASN A 94 -13.60 -55.89 1.21
C ASN A 94 -14.36 -54.53 1.05
N ALA A 95 -14.82 -54.04 -0.10
CA ALA A 95 -15.79 -54.52 -1.12
C ALA A 95 -17.29 -54.27 -0.78
N VAL A 96 -18.15 -54.22 -1.82
CA VAL A 96 -19.59 -53.82 -1.87
C VAL A 96 -19.81 -52.28 -1.86
N VAL A 97 -20.37 -51.54 -2.86
CA VAL A 97 -21.13 -51.73 -4.14
C VAL A 97 -22.63 -51.34 -4.08
N SER A 98 -22.96 -50.14 -4.61
CA SER A 98 -24.12 -49.81 -5.48
C SER A 98 -24.19 -48.27 -5.66
N ALA A 99 -24.16 -47.58 -6.81
CA ALA A 99 -24.48 -47.81 -8.23
C ALA A 99 -25.85 -47.24 -8.70
N HIS A 100 -25.79 -46.29 -9.65
CA HIS A 100 -26.88 -45.74 -10.49
C HIS A 100 -27.90 -44.79 -9.79
N SER A 101 -28.59 -43.85 -10.44
CA SER A 101 -28.73 -43.52 -11.89
C SER A 101 -29.11 -42.04 -12.15
N ARG A 102 -28.68 -41.49 -13.29
CA ARG A 102 -29.35 -40.42 -14.08
C ARG A 102 -30.37 -41.08 -15.07
N PRO A 103 -31.24 -40.38 -15.85
CA PRO A 103 -31.24 -38.95 -16.21
C PRO A 103 -32.63 -38.25 -16.25
N ASP A 104 -32.62 -37.05 -16.86
CA ASP A 104 -33.58 -36.50 -17.83
C ASP A 104 -34.20 -35.13 -17.51
N ALA A 105 -34.50 -34.40 -18.58
CA ALA A 105 -34.89 -33.00 -18.60
C ALA A 105 -36.03 -32.76 -19.59
N LEU A 106 -36.78 -31.67 -19.41
CA LEU A 106 -37.42 -30.90 -20.49
C LEU A 106 -37.90 -29.53 -19.95
N ALA A 107 -38.34 -28.65 -20.85
CA ALA A 107 -38.51 -27.21 -20.64
C ALA A 107 -39.98 -26.75 -20.77
N SER A 108 -40.20 -25.43 -20.58
CA SER A 108 -41.45 -24.67 -20.88
C SER A 108 -42.69 -25.05 -20.02
N ASP A 109 -43.66 -24.17 -19.78
CA ASP A 109 -44.07 -22.98 -20.56
C ASP A 109 -44.70 -21.83 -19.71
N LEU A 110 -45.22 -20.80 -20.39
CA LEU A 110 -45.79 -19.53 -19.90
C LEU A 110 -47.11 -19.64 -19.10
N GLY A 111 -47.36 -18.68 -18.18
CA GLY A 111 -48.69 -18.50 -17.55
C GLY A 111 -48.81 -17.39 -16.49
N ARG A 112 -49.57 -16.32 -16.79
CA ARG A 112 -50.05 -15.23 -15.91
C ARG A 112 -51.60 -15.25 -15.91
N PRO A 113 -52.37 -14.51 -15.05
CA PRO A 113 -52.05 -13.73 -13.84
C PRO A 113 -53.02 -14.08 -12.65
N ASP A 114 -53.47 -13.06 -11.90
CA ASP A 114 -54.50 -13.01 -10.82
C ASP A 114 -54.10 -13.51 -9.40
N GLY A 115 -54.59 -12.92 -8.29
CA GLY A 115 -55.38 -11.67 -8.20
C GLY A 115 -55.89 -11.25 -6.80
N SER A 116 -55.19 -10.31 -6.15
CA SER A 116 -55.72 -9.27 -5.23
C SER A 116 -56.16 -9.59 -3.77
N LEU A 117 -55.92 -8.59 -2.88
CA LEU A 117 -56.62 -8.29 -1.58
C LEU A 117 -56.39 -9.28 -0.39
N LEU A 118 -56.42 -8.90 0.91
CA LEU A 118 -56.78 -7.63 1.61
C LEU A 118 -56.19 -7.57 3.06
N VAL A 119 -56.13 -6.35 3.64
CA VAL A 119 -55.97 -5.98 5.08
C VAL A 119 -54.56 -6.04 5.75
N SER A 120 -54.19 -4.89 6.32
CA SER A 120 -53.24 -4.65 7.42
C SER A 120 -54.00 -3.87 8.54
N PRO A 121 -53.43 -3.46 9.71
CA PRO A 121 -52.06 -3.60 10.25
C PRO A 121 -52.05 -4.14 11.71
N ILE A 122 -50.93 -3.98 12.45
CA ILE A 122 -50.82 -3.47 13.87
C ILE A 122 -49.41 -3.74 14.44
N ASN A 123 -48.81 -2.72 15.08
CA ASN A 123 -47.66 -2.83 16.01
C ASN A 123 -48.20 -2.83 17.45
N PRO A 124 -47.57 -3.52 18.42
CA PRO A 124 -46.74 -2.76 19.38
C PRO A 124 -45.53 -3.49 20.02
N LEU A 125 -44.55 -2.67 20.42
CA LEU A 125 -43.62 -2.86 21.57
C LEU A 125 -44.09 -1.91 22.71
N PRO A 126 -43.53 -1.91 23.95
CA PRO A 126 -42.58 -2.85 24.59
C PRO A 126 -43.10 -3.36 25.97
N SER A 127 -42.22 -3.98 26.78
CA SER A 127 -42.34 -4.05 28.25
C SER A 127 -40.94 -4.14 28.91
N ASP A 128 -40.80 -3.63 30.13
CA ASP A 128 -39.52 -3.13 30.68
C ASP A 128 -38.89 -3.93 31.85
N GLU A 129 -37.65 -3.51 32.18
CA GLU A 129 -36.95 -3.56 33.48
C GLU A 129 -36.30 -4.83 34.10
N SER A 130 -35.02 -4.62 34.48
CA SER A 130 -34.37 -4.95 35.78
C SER A 130 -33.40 -6.16 35.95
N ARG A 131 -32.10 -5.85 35.81
CA ARG A 131 -30.98 -6.01 36.79
C ARG A 131 -30.58 -7.37 37.44
N ALA A 132 -29.28 -7.65 37.27
CA ALA A 132 -28.25 -7.93 38.32
C ALA A 132 -27.95 -9.38 38.84
N ASP A 133 -26.71 -9.79 38.54
CA ASP A 133 -25.67 -10.35 39.43
C ASP A 133 -25.72 -11.77 40.06
N GLU A 134 -24.50 -12.23 40.39
CA GLU A 134 -24.03 -13.33 41.29
C GLU A 134 -24.24 -14.84 40.95
N MET A 135 -23.11 -15.44 40.50
CA MET A 135 -22.36 -16.55 41.12
C MET A 135 -22.82 -18.04 41.14
N ASP A 136 -21.78 -18.88 40.98
CA ASP A 136 -21.45 -20.16 41.66
C ASP A 136 -21.72 -21.58 41.10
N VAL A 137 -20.62 -22.16 40.56
CA VAL A 137 -19.91 -23.41 41.00
C VAL A 137 -20.52 -24.81 40.77
N VAL A 138 -19.60 -25.82 40.70
CA VAL A 138 -19.68 -27.31 40.87
C VAL A 138 -19.21 -28.08 39.61
N TRP A 139 -17.89 -28.36 39.46
CA TRP A 139 -17.18 -29.65 39.73
C TRP A 139 -17.38 -30.76 38.66
N GLU A 140 -16.50 -31.74 38.40
CA GLU A 140 -15.12 -32.15 38.78
C GLU A 140 -14.56 -32.98 37.59
N GLY A 141 -13.27 -33.35 37.44
CA GLY A 141 -12.04 -33.09 38.22
C GLY A 141 -10.88 -34.05 37.87
N ARG A 142 -9.70 -33.81 38.49
CA ARG A 142 -8.59 -34.75 38.84
C ARG A 142 -7.87 -35.55 37.71
N LEU A 143 -6.57 -35.89 37.80
CA LEU A 143 -5.64 -36.17 38.92
C LEU A 143 -4.27 -35.44 38.72
N GLU A 144 -3.66 -34.85 39.76
CA GLU A 144 -2.47 -35.34 40.52
C GLU A 144 -1.22 -35.69 39.66
N HIS A 145 0.02 -35.20 39.89
CA HIS A 145 0.84 -34.92 41.10
C HIS A 145 1.98 -33.91 40.74
N ARG A 146 2.88 -33.32 41.57
CA ARG A 146 3.25 -33.37 43.02
C ARG A 146 4.07 -32.11 43.41
N VAL A 147 4.20 -31.76 44.71
CA VAL A 147 5.15 -30.74 45.25
C VAL A 147 5.63 -31.13 46.68
N GLN A 148 6.88 -30.78 47.07
CA GLN A 148 7.47 -30.80 48.45
C GLN A 148 8.74 -29.87 48.46
N PRO A 149 9.27 -29.37 49.61
CA PRO A 149 9.19 -27.93 49.88
C PRO A 149 10.51 -27.23 50.32
N VAL A 150 10.42 -25.92 50.57
CA VAL A 150 11.47 -25.07 51.20
C VAL A 150 10.99 -24.53 52.56
N PRO A 151 11.81 -24.49 53.63
CA PRO A 151 11.39 -24.14 54.99
C PRO A 151 11.53 -22.65 55.35
N ASN A 152 10.90 -22.27 56.46
CA ASN A 152 10.80 -20.90 57.00
C ASN A 152 11.74 -20.66 58.21
N THR A 153 11.77 -19.40 58.70
CA THR A 153 12.37 -18.84 59.94
C THR A 153 13.71 -18.07 59.81
N GLY A 154 13.92 -16.93 60.49
CA GLY A 154 12.96 -16.10 61.25
C GLY A 154 13.61 -15.03 62.15
N GLY A 155 12.81 -14.03 62.59
CA GLY A 155 13.18 -13.02 63.59
C GLY A 155 13.65 -11.66 63.02
N ILE A 156 13.51 -10.50 63.67
CA ILE A 156 12.53 -9.86 64.57
C ILE A 156 13.10 -8.44 64.90
N SER A 157 12.23 -7.43 64.85
CA SER A 157 12.36 -5.98 65.18
C SER A 157 13.49 -5.43 66.08
N ASP A 158 13.89 -4.16 65.81
CA ASP A 158 13.62 -3.02 66.72
C ASP A 158 13.50 -1.68 65.95
N MET A 159 13.00 -0.61 66.58
CA MET A 159 12.75 0.73 66.00
C MET A 159 13.47 1.89 66.74
N LYS A 160 14.14 2.77 65.98
CA LYS A 160 14.35 4.25 66.16
C LYS A 160 15.32 4.75 65.07
N SER A 161 15.30 6.00 64.57
CA SER A 161 14.47 7.19 64.87
C SER A 161 14.40 8.16 63.67
N ARG A 162 13.51 9.17 63.74
CA ARG A 162 13.18 10.15 62.67
C ARG A 162 14.34 11.01 62.15
N ALA A 163 14.49 11.06 60.81
CA ALA A 163 14.86 12.20 59.95
C ALA A 163 14.98 11.65 58.50
N GLU A 164 14.52 12.26 57.40
CA GLU A 164 13.75 13.49 57.16
C GLU A 164 12.72 13.26 56.01
N ARG A 165 12.09 14.32 55.46
CA ARG A 165 10.99 14.20 54.46
C ARG A 165 11.45 14.41 53.03
N ARG A 166 10.97 13.55 52.11
CA ARG A 166 10.10 13.96 50.99
C ARG A 166 9.44 12.75 50.31
N GLN A 167 8.18 12.92 49.91
CA GLN A 167 7.55 12.10 48.86
C GLN A 167 7.98 12.66 47.49
N LEU A 168 7.97 11.79 46.49
CA LEU A 168 7.83 12.15 45.09
C LEU A 168 6.70 11.27 44.56
N ASP A 169 5.54 11.87 44.37
CA ASP A 169 4.46 11.34 43.55
C ASP A 169 4.19 12.39 42.46
N GLU A 170 4.03 11.88 41.24
CA GLU A 170 3.38 12.41 40.03
C GLU A 170 2.73 13.82 40.10
N GLU A 171 3.13 14.75 39.21
CA GLU A 171 2.32 15.11 38.02
C GLU A 171 3.01 16.16 37.11
N GLU A 172 2.66 16.10 35.82
CA GLU A 172 2.73 17.10 34.72
C GLU A 172 3.97 17.99 34.46
N SER A 173 4.40 17.99 33.20
CA SER A 173 4.67 19.24 32.47
C SER A 173 4.35 19.13 30.97
N GLU A 174 3.13 19.52 30.58
CA GLU A 174 2.90 19.98 29.20
C GLU A 174 3.67 21.29 28.98
N CYS A 175 4.58 21.33 27.99
CA CYS A 175 5.03 22.58 27.40
C CYS A 175 5.69 22.33 26.03
N CYS A 176 5.58 23.31 25.12
CA CYS A 176 6.18 23.31 23.78
C CYS A 176 5.62 22.28 22.78
N ASN A 177 4.38 22.52 22.34
CA ASN A 177 3.95 22.19 20.98
C ASN A 177 3.53 23.47 20.25
N GLU A 178 3.61 23.46 18.92
CA GLU A 178 3.23 24.52 17.96
C GLU A 178 3.93 25.90 18.08
N ILE A 179 4.76 26.20 17.07
CA ILE A 179 4.46 27.15 15.96
C ILE A 179 5.73 27.26 15.10
N LEU A 180 5.60 27.06 13.79
CA LEU A 180 6.08 28.02 12.77
C LEU A 180 5.70 27.58 11.35
N ASP A 181 5.35 28.57 10.54
CA ASP A 181 5.14 28.48 9.09
C ASP A 181 6.04 29.54 8.43
N SER A 182 6.43 29.32 7.16
CA SER A 182 7.26 30.19 6.31
C SER A 182 8.72 30.53 6.76
N ASP A 183 9.67 30.29 5.84
CA ASP A 183 10.86 31.10 5.52
C ASP A 183 11.61 31.89 6.63
N THR A 184 12.20 31.20 7.63
CA THR A 184 13.53 31.54 8.20
C THR A 184 13.99 30.46 9.20
N THR A 185 14.31 29.26 8.72
CA THR A 185 14.81 28.19 9.59
C THR A 185 16.21 28.51 10.12
N CYS A 186 16.34 28.60 11.45
CA CYS A 186 17.60 28.32 12.11
C CYS A 186 18.00 26.88 11.72
N VAL A 187 19.13 26.72 11.05
CA VAL A 187 19.43 25.48 10.33
C VAL A 187 19.96 24.42 11.30
N ILE A 188 19.03 23.65 11.89
CA ILE A 188 19.34 22.40 12.60
C ILE A 188 19.61 21.28 11.59
N THR A 189 20.60 21.48 10.71
CA THR A 189 21.30 20.37 10.08
C THR A 189 22.51 20.01 10.93
N ASN A 190 23.00 18.78 10.78
CA ASN A 190 24.19 18.29 11.46
C ASN A 190 24.08 18.24 12.99
N ARG A 191 23.21 17.35 13.51
CA ARG A 191 23.57 16.57 14.70
C ARG A 191 24.78 15.69 14.35
N LEU A 192 25.98 16.24 14.44
CA LEU A 192 27.24 15.50 14.28
C LEU A 192 27.84 15.22 15.66
N TYR A 193 28.05 13.92 15.91
CA TYR A 193 29.01 13.32 16.85
C TYR A 193 29.27 14.03 18.19
N GLY A 194 28.72 13.47 19.26
CA GLY A 194 29.14 13.74 20.63
C GLY A 194 30.45 13.01 20.97
N ASP A 195 31.58 13.43 20.38
CA ASP A 195 32.90 12.87 20.67
C ASP A 195 33.47 13.41 21.99
N VAL A 196 33.19 12.67 23.07
CA VAL A 196 34.10 12.40 24.21
C VAL A 196 34.69 13.59 24.99
N ALA A 197 34.21 13.77 26.23
CA ALA A 197 35.04 14.21 27.35
C ALA A 197 35.17 13.06 28.38
N GLN A 198 36.30 12.34 28.43
CA GLN A 198 36.43 11.19 29.34
C GLN A 198 36.60 11.58 30.81
N GLY A 199 35.81 10.92 31.67
CA GLY A 199 36.09 10.78 33.10
C GLY A 199 35.52 11.85 34.03
N PRO A 200 35.59 11.64 35.36
CA PRO A 200 34.97 12.48 36.40
C PRO A 200 35.70 13.81 36.64
N THR A 201 36.42 14.31 35.64
CA THR A 201 37.20 15.55 35.66
C THR A 201 36.95 16.44 34.43
N ALA A 202 35.90 16.16 33.66
CA ALA A 202 35.43 17.06 32.60
C ALA A 202 35.12 18.45 33.18
N THR A 203 35.53 19.51 32.47
CA THR A 203 35.28 20.90 32.88
C THR A 203 34.91 21.75 31.67
N GLN A 204 34.22 22.87 31.92
CA GLN A 204 33.84 23.82 30.88
C GLN A 204 35.04 24.37 30.08
N ALA A 205 36.23 24.45 30.69
CA ALA A 205 37.45 24.84 29.98
C ALA A 205 37.84 23.84 28.89
N LEU A 206 37.94 22.54 29.23
CA LEU A 206 38.20 21.46 28.26
C LEU A 206 37.12 21.41 27.17
N CYS A 207 35.88 21.76 27.51
CA CYS A 207 34.76 21.83 26.58
C CYS A 207 34.94 22.94 25.53
N ILE A 208 35.37 24.13 25.98
CA ILE A 208 35.68 25.28 25.12
C ILE A 208 36.90 24.98 24.23
N ASP A 209 37.98 24.44 24.82
CA ASP A 209 39.20 24.08 24.09
C ASP A 209 38.92 23.05 22.99
N PHE A 210 38.16 21.98 23.30
CA PHE A 210 37.72 20.97 22.33
C PHE A 210 36.89 21.58 21.19
N CYS A 211 35.92 22.44 21.50
CA CYS A 211 35.11 23.09 20.49
C CYS A 211 35.93 24.01 19.57
N LEU A 212 36.92 24.75 20.10
CA LEU A 212 37.78 25.64 19.33
C LEU A 212 38.81 24.90 18.47
N GLU A 213 39.35 23.78 18.96
CA GLU A 213 40.31 22.95 18.21
C GLU A 213 39.60 22.13 17.11
N THR A 214 38.42 21.58 17.40
CA THR A 214 37.67 20.73 16.46
C THR A 214 36.84 21.54 15.46
N TYR A 215 36.27 22.68 15.89
CA TYR A 215 35.40 23.53 15.07
C TYR A 215 35.79 25.02 15.18
N PRO A 216 36.85 25.49 14.47
CA PRO A 216 37.34 26.87 14.56
C PRO A 216 36.35 27.97 14.13
N SER A 217 35.17 27.60 13.61
CA SER A 217 34.05 28.49 13.27
C SER A 217 32.92 28.48 14.32
N ALA A 218 33.05 27.72 15.41
CA ALA A 218 32.12 27.76 16.53
C ALA A 218 32.33 29.06 17.34
N SER A 219 31.25 29.83 17.50
CA SER A 219 31.23 31.08 18.27
C SER A 219 30.69 30.90 19.69
N HIS A 220 29.95 29.83 19.95
CA HIS A 220 29.28 29.55 21.22
C HIS A 220 29.45 28.08 21.64
N THR A 221 29.41 27.82 22.96
CA THR A 221 29.64 26.48 23.55
C THR A 221 28.81 26.26 24.80
N ASP A 222 28.22 25.07 24.98
CA ASP A 222 27.49 24.66 26.18
C ASP A 222 28.12 23.41 26.81
N PHE A 223 28.09 23.33 28.15
CA PHE A 223 28.70 22.27 28.96
C PHE A 223 27.76 21.85 30.11
N TRP A 224 27.50 20.55 30.24
CA TRP A 224 26.77 19.99 31.39
C TRP A 224 27.73 19.34 32.40
N PRO A 225 27.75 19.76 33.68
CA PRO A 225 28.63 19.16 34.69
C PRO A 225 28.25 17.74 35.12
N ASN A 226 26.98 17.35 34.96
CA ASN A 226 26.42 16.09 35.48
C ASN A 226 26.38 14.95 34.45
N ILE A 227 26.58 15.27 33.16
CA ILE A 227 26.65 14.34 32.03
C ILE A 227 27.78 14.92 31.15
N PRO A 228 28.89 14.20 30.88
CA PRO A 228 30.10 14.79 30.30
C PRO A 228 29.96 15.06 28.79
N TRP A 229 29.13 16.05 28.46
CA TRP A 229 28.68 16.38 27.11
C TRP A 229 28.93 17.86 26.82
N CYS A 230 29.48 18.12 25.63
CA CYS A 230 29.75 19.43 25.06
C CYS A 230 28.97 19.63 23.76
N ASN A 231 28.47 20.84 23.53
CA ASN A 231 27.94 21.28 22.24
C ASN A 231 28.68 22.54 21.77
N CYS A 232 28.90 22.64 20.45
CA CYS A 232 29.58 23.75 19.80
C CYS A 232 28.67 24.34 18.71
N TYR A 233 28.50 25.65 18.63
CA TYR A 233 27.56 26.30 17.71
C TYR A 233 28.22 27.39 16.85
N GLY A 234 27.98 27.36 15.53
CA GLY A 234 28.61 28.27 14.56
C GLY A 234 28.07 29.70 14.59
N SER A 235 26.74 29.87 14.56
CA SER A 235 26.08 31.17 14.54
C SER A 235 24.69 31.09 15.14
N CYS A 236 24.39 31.99 16.07
CA CYS A 236 23.05 32.35 16.54
C CYS A 236 23.05 33.85 16.79
N ASP A 237 21.97 34.54 16.39
CA ASP A 237 21.80 35.98 16.66
C ASP A 237 21.49 36.19 18.17
N GLU A 238 21.94 37.29 18.77
CA GLU A 238 22.12 37.45 20.24
C GLU A 238 20.82 37.50 21.08
N SER A 239 19.68 37.11 20.52
CA SER A 239 18.33 37.33 21.07
C SER A 239 17.76 36.21 21.94
N ARG A 240 18.48 35.10 22.17
CA ARG A 240 18.07 34.00 23.08
C ARG A 240 19.19 33.56 24.03
N CYS A 241 19.36 34.30 25.11
CA CYS A 241 20.36 34.02 26.15
C CYS A 241 20.08 32.72 26.93
N VAL A 242 21.14 31.95 27.20
CA VAL A 242 21.15 30.91 28.24
C VAL A 242 21.60 31.51 29.57
N SER A 243 20.71 31.47 30.57
CA SER A 243 20.95 31.74 32.00
C SER A 243 21.39 33.16 32.44
N ARG A 244 20.57 33.78 33.30
CA ARG A 244 20.92 34.46 34.58
C ARG A 244 19.80 35.41 35.02
N GLU A 245 18.99 34.96 35.99
CA GLU A 245 18.46 35.75 37.13
C GLU A 245 17.34 34.97 37.84
N CYS A 246 17.71 34.19 38.86
CA CYS A 246 16.76 33.55 39.79
C CYS A 246 17.31 33.62 41.23
N TYR A 247 17.43 34.84 41.75
CA TYR A 247 17.82 35.08 43.15
C TYR A 247 16.97 36.19 43.79
N GLY A 248 15.83 35.78 44.35
CA GLY A 248 15.09 36.45 45.43
C GLY A 248 14.62 37.90 45.23
N GLN A 249 13.29 38.08 45.25
CA GLN A 249 12.62 38.63 46.46
C GLN A 249 11.14 38.20 46.48
N GLY A 250 10.43 38.45 47.58
CA GLY A 250 9.09 37.90 47.81
C GLY A 250 8.05 38.92 48.25
N GLY A 251 6.80 38.45 48.37
CA GLY A 251 5.61 39.26 48.63
C GLY A 251 4.78 39.49 47.35
N GLY A 252 3.47 39.28 47.34
CA GLY A 252 2.64 38.71 48.40
C GLY A 252 1.17 38.48 48.01
N ASP A 253 0.60 37.42 48.56
CA ASP A 253 -0.71 37.37 49.25
C ASP A 253 -1.86 38.28 48.73
N VAL A 254 -2.77 37.71 47.90
CA VAL A 254 -4.22 38.01 47.90
C VAL A 254 -5.06 36.75 47.59
N THR A 255 -5.45 36.06 48.66
CA THR A 255 -6.70 35.30 48.93
C THR A 255 -7.80 35.02 47.87
N THR A 256 -8.45 33.86 48.07
CA THR A 256 -9.92 33.53 47.98
C THR A 256 -10.61 33.06 46.68
N ASN A 257 -10.89 31.74 46.66
CA ASN A 257 -12.23 31.09 46.64
C ASN A 257 -13.27 31.32 45.52
N LEU A 258 -13.60 30.20 44.85
CA LEU A 258 -14.97 29.66 44.60
C LEU A 258 -16.04 30.55 43.95
N PHE A 259 -16.43 30.21 42.72
CA PHE A 259 -17.84 29.89 42.39
C PHE A 259 -17.91 28.96 41.15
N LYS A 260 -19.10 28.54 40.71
CA LYS A 260 -19.34 27.40 39.80
C LYS A 260 -20.37 27.77 38.72
N ILE A 261 -20.25 27.18 37.50
CA ILE A 261 -21.24 27.19 36.38
C ILE A 261 -21.33 28.56 35.64
N PRO A 262 -21.60 28.65 34.30
CA PRO A 262 -21.91 27.63 33.29
C PRO A 262 -20.90 27.54 32.11
N ALA A 263 -21.17 26.63 31.16
CA ALA A 263 -20.52 26.62 29.84
C ALA A 263 -21.04 27.76 28.94
N PRO A 264 -20.19 28.39 28.08
CA PRO A 264 -20.62 29.42 27.13
C PRO A 264 -21.15 28.84 25.80
N PRO A 265 -21.94 29.61 25.02
CA PRO A 265 -22.48 29.17 23.73
C PRO A 265 -21.47 29.28 22.57
N MET A 266 -21.66 28.45 21.54
CA MET A 266 -20.92 28.57 20.27
C MET A 266 -21.25 29.87 19.53
N ILE A 267 -20.22 30.51 18.98
CA ILE A 267 -20.31 31.60 17.99
C ILE A 267 -19.38 31.22 16.83
N PRO A 268 -19.82 31.27 15.55
CA PRO A 268 -18.97 30.92 14.42
C PRO A 268 -17.88 31.97 14.18
N SER A 269 -16.67 31.51 13.87
CA SER A 269 -15.52 32.35 13.50
C SER A 269 -15.61 32.87 12.06
N PRO A 270 -15.00 34.04 11.75
CA PRO A 270 -15.00 34.61 10.40
C PRO A 270 -14.02 33.88 9.45
N PRO A 271 -14.25 33.95 8.12
CA PRO A 271 -13.36 33.33 7.14
C PRO A 271 -12.01 34.06 7.01
N CYS A 272 -10.92 33.30 7.02
CA CYS A 272 -9.58 33.80 6.68
C CYS A 272 -9.39 33.95 5.16
N PRO A 273 -8.50 34.86 4.71
CA PRO A 273 -8.20 35.04 3.28
C PRO A 273 -7.39 33.87 2.69
N PRO A 274 -7.51 33.61 1.37
CA PRO A 274 -6.77 32.53 0.71
C PRO A 274 -5.28 32.85 0.58
N LEU A 275 -4.43 31.87 0.92
CA LEU A 275 -3.00 31.89 0.62
C LEU A 275 -2.76 31.54 -0.86
N LEU A 276 -1.77 32.19 -1.49
CA LEU A 276 -1.41 31.97 -2.89
C LEU A 276 -0.37 30.83 -3.02
N PRO A 277 -0.61 29.81 -3.86
CA PRO A 277 0.40 28.81 -4.19
C PRO A 277 1.50 29.38 -5.14
N PRO A 278 2.70 28.78 -5.19
CA PRO A 278 3.78 29.24 -6.05
C PRO A 278 3.44 29.06 -7.55
N ALA A 279 3.72 30.10 -8.34
CA ALA A 279 3.32 30.15 -9.74
C ALA A 279 4.17 29.24 -10.65
N PHE A 280 3.58 28.12 -11.08
CA PHE A 280 3.98 27.39 -12.29
C PHE A 280 3.11 27.86 -13.49
N PRO A 281 3.61 27.75 -14.74
CA PRO A 281 2.92 28.32 -15.90
C PRO A 281 1.58 27.61 -16.14
N SER A 282 0.49 28.37 -16.04
CA SER A 282 -0.84 27.91 -16.37
C SER A 282 -0.92 27.44 -17.83
N PRO A 283 -1.63 26.34 -18.15
CA PRO A 283 -2.06 26.09 -19.52
C PRO A 283 -2.88 27.30 -20.01
N PRO A 284 -2.89 27.59 -21.33
CA PRO A 284 -3.65 28.71 -21.85
C PRO A 284 -5.13 28.55 -21.45
N PRO A 285 -5.80 29.61 -20.97
CA PRO A 285 -7.20 29.50 -20.60
C PRO A 285 -8.00 29.07 -21.83
N LEU A 286 -8.86 28.06 -21.66
CA LEU A 286 -9.88 27.73 -22.64
C LEU A 286 -10.62 29.02 -23.01
N PRO A 287 -10.86 29.30 -24.30
CA PRO A 287 -11.59 30.50 -24.69
C PRO A 287 -12.95 30.47 -23.98
N PRO A 288 -13.42 31.61 -23.43
CA PRO A 288 -14.73 31.65 -22.80
C PRO A 288 -15.76 31.15 -23.81
N ALA A 289 -16.72 30.34 -23.33
CA ALA A 289 -17.79 29.82 -24.16
C ALA A 289 -18.37 30.97 -25.00
N PRO A 290 -18.46 30.82 -26.34
CA PRO A 290 -18.81 31.93 -27.21
C PRO A 290 -20.13 32.53 -26.71
N PRO A 291 -20.18 33.85 -26.43
CA PRO A 291 -21.40 34.45 -25.92
C PRO A 291 -22.52 34.13 -26.90
N LEU A 292 -23.68 33.72 -26.35
CA LEU A 292 -24.88 33.45 -27.15
C LEU A 292 -24.99 34.51 -28.24
N PRO A 293 -25.10 34.12 -29.54
CA PRO A 293 -25.24 35.11 -30.59
C PRO A 293 -26.42 36.00 -30.21
N PRO A 294 -26.23 37.33 -30.20
CA PRO A 294 -27.31 38.23 -29.81
C PRO A 294 -28.52 37.92 -30.69
N ILE A 295 -29.71 37.87 -30.09
CA ILE A 295 -30.97 37.64 -30.81
C ILE A 295 -31.22 38.84 -31.73
N SER A 296 -30.58 38.81 -32.90
CA SER A 296 -30.83 39.70 -34.02
C SER A 296 -32.04 39.17 -34.78
N ASP A 297 -32.85 40.06 -35.34
CA ASP A 297 -34.05 39.72 -36.12
C ASP A 297 -33.72 39.06 -37.48
N SER A 298 -33.03 37.93 -37.47
CA SER A 298 -32.66 37.12 -38.63
C SER A 298 -33.67 36.00 -38.92
N GLY A 299 -34.96 36.28 -38.71
CA GLY A 299 -36.06 35.46 -39.21
C GLY A 299 -36.19 34.06 -38.62
N GLU A 300 -35.84 33.84 -37.36
CA GLU A 300 -36.05 32.54 -36.69
C GLU A 300 -37.55 32.19 -36.64
N VAL A 301 -37.98 31.26 -37.49
CA VAL A 301 -39.37 30.79 -37.49
C VAL A 301 -39.58 29.87 -36.28
N THR A 302 -39.98 30.48 -35.18
CA THR A 302 -40.43 29.78 -33.97
C THR A 302 -41.90 29.39 -34.13
N ILE A 303 -42.23 28.12 -33.93
CA ILE A 303 -43.62 27.62 -33.98
C ILE A 303 -43.97 26.88 -32.68
N SER A 304 -45.20 27.07 -32.19
CA SER A 304 -45.71 26.39 -30.99
C SER A 304 -46.70 25.28 -31.34
N ILE A 305 -46.61 24.14 -30.68
CA ILE A 305 -47.58 23.03 -30.73
C ILE A 305 -48.37 23.03 -29.42
N SER A 306 -49.60 23.54 -29.48
CA SER A 306 -50.50 23.78 -28.34
C SER A 306 -51.78 22.95 -28.35
N GLU A 307 -52.10 22.28 -29.46
CA GLU A 307 -53.26 21.40 -29.60
C GLU A 307 -52.80 19.93 -29.56
N VAL A 308 -53.53 19.09 -28.81
CA VAL A 308 -53.21 17.66 -28.64
C VAL A 308 -53.62 16.84 -29.88
N GLU A 309 -54.65 17.29 -30.58
CA GLU A 309 -55.07 16.69 -31.84
C GLU A 309 -54.02 17.01 -32.92
N TYR A 310 -53.59 15.97 -33.64
CA TYR A 310 -52.50 16.04 -34.63
C TYR A 310 -51.12 16.53 -34.14
N ALA A 311 -50.86 16.63 -32.82
CA ALA A 311 -49.59 17.12 -32.26
C ALA A 311 -48.33 16.38 -32.78
N TYR A 312 -48.42 15.07 -33.00
CA TYR A 312 -47.32 14.25 -33.54
C TYR A 312 -47.08 14.56 -35.02
N GLU A 313 -48.17 14.64 -35.78
CA GLU A 313 -48.19 14.94 -37.21
C GLU A 313 -47.63 16.35 -37.49
N TYR A 314 -48.02 17.35 -36.67
CA TYR A 314 -47.47 18.70 -36.69
C TYR A 314 -45.98 18.75 -36.36
N LEU A 315 -45.51 18.02 -35.33
CA LEU A 315 -44.08 17.95 -35.03
C LEU A 315 -43.28 17.36 -36.20
N ALA A 316 -43.80 16.31 -36.85
CA ALA A 316 -43.15 15.70 -38.00
C ALA A 316 -43.02 16.67 -39.19
N ASP A 317 -44.04 17.50 -39.46
CA ASP A 317 -43.95 18.52 -40.52
C ASP A 317 -43.03 19.69 -40.14
N MET A 318 -42.99 20.11 -38.88
CA MET A 318 -42.06 21.16 -38.43
C MET A 318 -40.59 20.72 -38.50
N ILE A 319 -40.28 19.46 -38.18
CA ILE A 319 -38.93 18.90 -38.36
C ILE A 319 -38.53 18.93 -39.85
N ARG A 320 -39.46 18.56 -40.76
CA ARG A 320 -39.25 18.62 -42.23
C ARG A 320 -39.09 20.03 -42.79
N THR A 321 -39.61 21.07 -42.12
CA THR A 321 -39.71 22.41 -42.70
C THR A 321 -38.44 23.22 -42.44
N GLU A 322 -37.59 23.38 -43.47
CA GLU A 322 -36.23 23.96 -43.38
C GLU A 322 -36.11 25.28 -42.58
N SER A 323 -37.11 26.16 -42.68
CA SER A 323 -37.11 27.47 -42.01
C SER A 323 -37.39 27.43 -40.50
N VAL A 324 -37.93 26.33 -39.97
CA VAL A 324 -38.39 26.24 -38.56
C VAL A 324 -37.22 25.87 -37.66
N LEU A 325 -36.55 26.88 -37.09
CA LEU A 325 -35.37 26.70 -36.24
C LEU A 325 -35.73 26.33 -34.78
N THR A 326 -36.92 26.71 -34.31
CA THR A 326 -37.35 26.49 -32.92
C THR A 326 -38.79 26.00 -32.85
N ILE A 327 -39.00 24.90 -32.12
CA ILE A 327 -40.32 24.31 -31.86
C ILE A 327 -40.60 24.38 -30.35
N ILE A 328 -41.71 25.01 -29.97
CA ILE A 328 -42.18 25.08 -28.59
C ILE A 328 -43.27 24.04 -28.40
N LEU A 329 -43.07 23.08 -27.50
CA LEU A 329 -44.09 22.11 -27.09
C LEU A 329 -44.87 22.67 -25.90
N GLN A 330 -46.20 22.71 -26.00
CA GLN A 330 -47.10 23.03 -24.89
C GLN A 330 -48.03 21.86 -24.52
N VAL A 331 -47.97 20.77 -25.30
CA VAL A 331 -48.70 19.51 -25.10
C VAL A 331 -47.76 18.31 -25.08
N ASN A 332 -48.22 17.22 -24.47
CA ASN A 332 -47.54 15.92 -24.53
C ASN A 332 -47.77 15.25 -25.90
N ILE A 333 -46.75 14.58 -26.43
CA ILE A 333 -46.75 13.90 -27.73
C ILE A 333 -46.66 12.38 -27.54
N SER A 334 -47.36 11.64 -28.39
CA SER A 334 -47.33 10.18 -28.46
C SER A 334 -47.05 9.77 -29.89
N VAL A 335 -45.98 9.02 -30.12
CA VAL A 335 -45.65 8.47 -31.44
C VAL A 335 -46.63 7.33 -31.78
N LYS A 336 -47.35 7.43 -32.91
CA LYS A 336 -48.51 6.55 -33.20
C LYS A 336 -48.30 5.45 -34.25
N SER A 337 -47.47 5.69 -35.27
CA SER A 337 -47.47 4.83 -36.48
C SER A 337 -46.18 4.78 -37.30
N SER A 338 -45.21 5.68 -37.01
CA SER A 338 -43.88 5.68 -37.62
C SER A 338 -42.91 6.38 -36.65
N PRO A 339 -41.59 6.27 -36.85
CA PRO A 339 -40.65 7.22 -36.27
C PRO A 339 -40.91 8.65 -36.75
N LEU A 340 -40.42 9.65 -36.00
CA LEU A 340 -40.33 11.03 -36.48
C LEU A 340 -39.25 11.16 -37.59
N PRO A 341 -39.34 12.21 -38.43
CA PRO A 341 -38.30 12.51 -39.42
C PRO A 341 -36.95 12.84 -38.77
N GLU A 342 -35.89 12.69 -39.56
CA GLU A 342 -34.53 12.95 -39.12
C GLU A 342 -34.21 14.46 -39.13
N VAL A 343 -33.50 14.93 -38.09
CA VAL A 343 -33.07 16.31 -37.91
C VAL A 343 -31.80 16.55 -38.73
N GLN A 344 -31.94 17.16 -39.91
CA GLN A 344 -30.86 17.38 -40.88
C GLN A 344 -30.14 18.75 -40.76
N ARG A 345 -30.53 19.56 -39.77
CA ARG A 345 -30.17 20.97 -39.62
C ARG A 345 -30.29 21.37 -38.14
N PRO A 346 -29.68 22.48 -37.68
CA PRO A 346 -29.89 23.00 -36.34
C PRO A 346 -31.39 23.17 -36.00
N LEU A 347 -31.83 22.52 -34.93
CA LEU A 347 -33.22 22.56 -34.46
C LEU A 347 -33.26 22.62 -32.93
N GLN A 348 -34.08 23.52 -32.39
CA GLN A 348 -34.39 23.59 -30.96
C GLN A 348 -35.80 23.04 -30.69
N ILE A 349 -35.97 22.26 -29.62
CA ILE A 349 -37.28 21.82 -29.12
C ILE A 349 -37.38 22.13 -27.62
N LEU A 350 -38.33 23.01 -27.27
CA LEU A 350 -38.43 23.63 -25.94
C LEU A 350 -39.76 23.25 -25.25
N GLY A 351 -39.69 22.65 -24.06
CA GLY A 351 -40.85 22.20 -23.29
C GLY A 351 -41.46 23.28 -22.39
N GLN A 352 -42.68 23.70 -22.72
CA GLN A 352 -43.50 24.69 -22.00
C GLN A 352 -44.88 24.12 -21.57
N CYS A 353 -44.94 22.82 -21.28
CA CYS A 353 -46.13 22.18 -20.74
C CYS A 353 -46.46 22.66 -19.31
N ALA A 354 -47.68 22.39 -18.83
CA ALA A 354 -48.08 22.69 -17.46
C ALA A 354 -47.43 21.76 -16.41
N GLU A 355 -46.93 20.60 -16.83
CA GLU A 355 -46.03 19.76 -16.03
C GLU A 355 -44.58 20.30 -16.10
N ALA A 356 -43.68 19.82 -15.23
CA ALA A 356 -42.27 20.24 -15.25
C ALA A 356 -41.59 20.04 -16.63
N PHE A 357 -41.99 19.00 -17.36
CA PHE A 357 -41.48 18.64 -18.69
C PHE A 357 -42.63 18.38 -19.66
N CYS A 358 -42.43 18.63 -20.96
CA CYS A 358 -43.28 18.04 -21.99
C CYS A 358 -42.88 16.59 -22.26
N LYS A 359 -43.83 15.66 -22.18
CA LYS A 359 -43.60 14.23 -22.44
C LYS A 359 -43.68 13.95 -23.93
N MET A 360 -42.74 13.15 -24.44
CA MET A 360 -42.83 12.47 -25.72
C MET A 360 -42.68 10.97 -25.45
N THR A 361 -43.66 10.14 -25.80
CA THR A 361 -43.57 8.67 -25.65
C THR A 361 -43.43 7.95 -26.99
N GLY A 362 -42.51 6.98 -27.05
CA GLY A 362 -42.32 6.05 -28.16
C GLY A 362 -43.25 4.82 -28.14
N ASN A 363 -44.08 4.68 -27.09
CA ASN A 363 -45.01 3.57 -26.85
C ASN A 363 -44.38 2.15 -26.94
N SER A 364 -43.07 2.02 -26.70
CA SER A 364 -42.27 0.81 -26.91
C SER A 364 -42.29 0.28 -28.36
N LEU A 365 -42.59 1.13 -29.35
CA LEU A 365 -42.67 0.77 -30.77
C LEU A 365 -41.57 1.39 -31.63
N HIS A 366 -41.16 2.62 -31.33
CA HIS A 366 -40.31 3.44 -32.20
C HIS A 366 -39.29 4.27 -31.42
N ARG A 367 -38.18 4.62 -32.08
CA ARG A 367 -37.29 5.69 -31.67
C ARG A 367 -38.03 7.03 -31.71
N LEU A 368 -37.75 7.91 -30.74
CA LEU A 368 -38.37 9.23 -30.71
C LEU A 368 -37.71 10.20 -31.69
N LEU A 369 -36.38 10.35 -31.65
CA LEU A 369 -35.64 11.34 -32.45
C LEU A 369 -34.41 10.74 -33.14
N SER A 370 -34.08 11.22 -34.33
CA SER A 370 -32.81 10.92 -35.02
C SER A 370 -32.21 12.22 -35.55
N VAL A 371 -30.89 12.38 -35.47
CA VAL A 371 -30.15 13.53 -36.01
C VAL A 371 -29.22 13.01 -37.11
N ALA A 372 -29.30 13.60 -38.30
CA ALA A 372 -28.47 13.20 -39.44
C ALA A 372 -27.00 13.57 -39.22
N ALA A 373 -26.09 12.97 -39.99
CA ALA A 373 -24.67 13.32 -39.96
C ALA A 373 -24.43 14.83 -40.14
N GLY A 374 -23.65 15.43 -39.25
CA GLY A 374 -23.43 16.90 -39.20
C GLY A 374 -24.62 17.75 -38.72
N GLY A 375 -25.75 17.15 -38.35
CA GLY A 375 -26.91 17.85 -37.79
C GLY A 375 -26.70 18.33 -36.35
N ALA A 376 -27.63 19.15 -35.84
CA ALA A 376 -27.59 19.66 -34.46
C ALA A 376 -28.99 19.72 -33.85
N LEU A 377 -29.14 19.22 -32.63
CA LEU A 377 -30.41 19.20 -31.90
C LEU A 377 -30.21 19.75 -30.49
N TYR A 378 -31.01 20.73 -30.09
CA TYR A 378 -31.09 21.25 -28.73
C TYR A 378 -32.45 20.90 -28.13
N LEU A 379 -32.46 20.17 -27.01
CA LEU A 379 -33.66 19.86 -26.23
C LEU A 379 -33.60 20.59 -24.89
N GLU A 380 -34.67 21.30 -24.53
CA GLU A 380 -34.82 21.87 -23.19
C GLU A 380 -36.17 21.49 -22.57
N ARG A 381 -36.17 20.98 -21.33
CA ARG A 381 -37.37 20.62 -20.55
C ARG A 381 -38.31 19.60 -21.24
N VAL A 382 -37.74 18.67 -21.99
CA VAL A 382 -38.45 17.55 -22.62
C VAL A 382 -38.18 16.25 -21.85
N ARG A 383 -39.20 15.39 -21.71
CA ARG A 383 -39.06 14.01 -21.23
C ARG A 383 -39.32 13.04 -22.38
N LEU A 384 -38.29 12.32 -22.83
CA LEU A 384 -38.38 11.25 -23.81
C LEU A 384 -38.51 9.91 -23.04
N LEU A 385 -39.59 9.16 -23.30
CA LEU A 385 -39.84 7.89 -22.61
C LEU A 385 -40.36 6.80 -23.56
N ASP A 386 -40.22 5.55 -23.11
CA ASP A 386 -40.69 4.35 -23.81
C ASP A 386 -40.21 4.22 -25.28
N GLY A 387 -39.06 4.81 -25.61
CA GLY A 387 -38.43 4.69 -26.92
C GLY A 387 -37.91 3.27 -27.18
N TYR A 388 -38.05 2.79 -28.42
CA TYR A 388 -37.61 1.45 -28.81
C TYR A 388 -36.92 1.45 -30.18
N ALA A 389 -35.65 1.05 -30.21
CA ALA A 389 -34.82 1.00 -31.42
C ALA A 389 -33.78 -0.14 -31.34
N SER A 390 -32.97 -0.33 -32.39
CA SER A 390 -31.73 -1.14 -32.28
C SER A 390 -30.58 -0.32 -31.71
N PHE A 391 -30.47 0.93 -32.13
CA PHE A 391 -29.47 1.89 -31.66
C PHE A 391 -30.18 3.15 -31.16
N GLY A 392 -29.84 3.65 -29.97
CA GLY A 392 -30.36 4.93 -29.48
C GLY A 392 -31.87 4.88 -29.26
N GLY A 393 -32.33 4.29 -28.15
CA GLY A 393 -33.76 4.04 -27.92
C GLY A 393 -34.62 5.31 -27.92
N ALA A 394 -34.12 6.39 -27.31
CA ALA A 394 -34.72 7.73 -27.41
C ALA A 394 -34.17 8.53 -28.59
N ILE A 395 -32.84 8.64 -28.69
CA ILE A 395 -32.15 9.51 -29.64
C ILE A 395 -31.02 8.74 -30.33
N TYR A 396 -30.94 8.86 -31.66
CA TYR A 396 -29.78 8.45 -32.45
C TYR A 396 -29.12 9.67 -33.10
N VAL A 397 -27.80 9.71 -33.11
CA VAL A 397 -27.00 10.85 -33.55
C VAL A 397 -25.99 10.35 -34.59
N GLY A 398 -26.13 10.80 -35.84
CA GLY A 398 -25.22 10.44 -36.93
C GLY A 398 -23.82 11.02 -36.77
N SER A 399 -22.88 10.53 -37.58
CA SER A 399 -21.47 10.92 -37.51
C SER A 399 -21.26 12.43 -37.61
N GLY A 400 -20.41 13.00 -36.75
CA GLY A 400 -20.13 14.44 -36.68
C GLY A 400 -21.30 15.34 -36.26
N ALA A 401 -22.46 14.77 -35.89
CA ALA A 401 -23.62 15.53 -35.44
C ALA A 401 -23.55 15.88 -33.94
N SER A 402 -24.51 16.66 -33.43
CA SER A 402 -24.51 17.08 -32.02
C SER A 402 -25.91 17.08 -31.39
N VAL A 403 -25.95 16.75 -30.09
CA VAL A 403 -27.14 16.86 -29.24
C VAL A 403 -26.78 17.60 -27.95
N THR A 404 -27.59 18.58 -27.58
CA THR A 404 -27.56 19.23 -26.26
C THR A 404 -28.86 18.92 -25.51
N LEU A 405 -28.73 18.44 -24.28
CA LEU A 405 -29.84 18.09 -23.39
C LEU A 405 -29.82 18.98 -22.15
N ARG A 406 -30.70 19.98 -22.08
CA ARG A 406 -30.80 20.88 -20.93
C ARG A 406 -32.06 20.62 -20.11
N HIS A 407 -31.89 20.29 -18.83
CA HIS A 407 -33.01 19.97 -17.92
C HIS A 407 -34.04 18.99 -18.54
N CYS A 408 -33.56 17.98 -19.25
CA CYS A 408 -34.37 16.96 -19.90
C CYS A 408 -34.38 15.64 -19.10
N GLN A 409 -35.29 14.74 -19.46
CA GLN A 409 -35.33 13.38 -18.91
C GLN A 409 -35.41 12.34 -20.02
N LEU A 410 -34.47 11.40 -20.08
CA LEU A 410 -34.54 10.23 -20.97
C LEU A 410 -34.75 9.01 -20.08
N ASP A 411 -35.98 8.48 -20.08
CA ASP A 411 -36.48 7.56 -19.07
C ASP A 411 -37.02 6.26 -19.69
N SER A 412 -36.52 5.11 -19.22
CA SER A 412 -37.08 3.79 -19.57
C SER A 412 -37.07 3.46 -21.08
N ASN A 413 -36.09 3.99 -21.83
CA ASN A 413 -35.92 3.71 -23.26
C ASN A 413 -35.06 2.46 -23.50
N VAL A 414 -35.30 1.75 -24.60
CA VAL A 414 -34.68 0.45 -24.91
C VAL A 414 -34.00 0.46 -26.29
N ALA A 415 -32.77 -0.03 -26.32
CA ALA A 415 -32.02 -0.36 -27.53
C ALA A 415 -31.77 -1.87 -27.59
N THR A 416 -32.09 -2.55 -28.71
CA THR A 416 -31.81 -3.99 -28.91
C THR A 416 -30.36 -4.30 -29.29
N ASP A 417 -29.49 -3.28 -29.27
CA ASP A 417 -28.05 -3.41 -29.42
C ASP A 417 -27.33 -2.41 -28.50
N SER A 418 -27.24 -1.12 -28.87
CA SER A 418 -26.39 -0.13 -28.18
C SER A 418 -27.09 1.21 -27.91
N GLY A 419 -26.80 1.83 -26.76
CA GLY A 419 -27.29 3.17 -26.40
C GLY A 419 -28.77 3.17 -26.03
N GLY A 420 -29.13 2.66 -24.85
CA GLY A 420 -30.53 2.50 -24.45
C GLY A 420 -31.32 3.82 -24.49
N ALA A 421 -30.68 4.93 -24.10
CA ALA A 421 -31.20 6.28 -24.29
C ALA A 421 -30.66 6.93 -25.58
N VAL A 422 -29.34 7.04 -25.70
CA VAL A 422 -28.64 7.80 -26.75
C VAL A 422 -27.57 6.94 -27.42
N TYR A 423 -27.57 6.93 -28.75
CA TYR A 423 -26.44 6.45 -29.56
C TYR A 423 -25.76 7.63 -30.24
N LEU A 424 -24.45 7.72 -30.11
CA LEU A 424 -23.57 8.68 -30.77
C LEU A 424 -22.69 7.96 -31.79
N GLY A 425 -22.83 8.32 -33.06
CA GLY A 425 -21.95 7.86 -34.14
C GLY A 425 -20.59 8.55 -34.18
N THR A 426 -19.71 8.10 -35.06
CA THR A 426 -18.30 8.56 -35.17
C THR A 426 -18.15 10.09 -35.12
N GLY A 427 -17.31 10.61 -34.22
CA GLY A 427 -17.02 12.04 -34.08
C GLY A 427 -18.20 12.93 -33.66
N SER A 428 -19.33 12.35 -33.22
CA SER A 428 -20.50 13.11 -32.77
C SER A 428 -20.41 13.52 -31.29
N ARG A 429 -21.28 14.44 -30.85
CA ARG A 429 -21.22 15.05 -29.52
C ARG A 429 -22.54 14.97 -28.75
N LEU A 430 -22.45 14.61 -27.48
CA LEU A 430 -23.50 14.83 -26.47
C LEU A 430 -23.01 15.81 -25.41
N THR A 431 -23.77 16.87 -25.19
CA THR A 431 -23.63 17.72 -23.99
C THR A 431 -24.92 17.64 -23.18
N SER A 432 -24.81 17.28 -21.90
CA SER A 432 -25.91 17.18 -20.95
C SER A 432 -25.72 18.20 -19.83
N GLU A 433 -26.72 19.03 -19.59
CA GLU A 433 -26.72 20.10 -18.58
C GLU A 433 -27.93 19.93 -17.66
N GLY A 434 -27.70 19.48 -16.43
CA GLY A 434 -28.76 19.22 -15.44
C GLY A 434 -29.88 18.30 -15.92
N SER A 435 -29.57 17.35 -16.80
CA SER A 435 -30.51 16.37 -17.37
C SER A 435 -30.35 14.99 -16.73
N VAL A 436 -31.41 14.17 -16.79
CA VAL A 436 -31.45 12.85 -16.16
C VAL A 436 -31.66 11.74 -17.20
N LEU A 437 -30.72 10.81 -17.32
CA LEU A 437 -30.83 9.62 -18.17
C LEU A 437 -30.96 8.39 -17.27
N LYS A 438 -32.17 7.83 -17.14
CA LYS A 438 -32.45 6.80 -16.14
C LYS A 438 -33.26 5.61 -16.62
N TRP A 439 -33.02 4.45 -16.01
CA TRP A 439 -33.72 3.17 -16.26
C TRP A 439 -33.70 2.71 -17.74
N ASN A 440 -32.80 3.26 -18.56
CA ASN A 440 -32.67 2.90 -19.96
C ASN A 440 -31.90 1.57 -20.10
N ARG A 441 -32.15 0.84 -21.19
CA ARG A 441 -31.69 -0.54 -21.35
C ARG A 441 -31.03 -0.76 -22.71
N ALA A 442 -29.79 -1.22 -22.71
CA ALA A 442 -29.12 -1.83 -23.86
C ALA A 442 -29.20 -3.36 -23.75
N GLU A 443 -29.86 -3.98 -24.72
CA GLU A 443 -30.06 -5.43 -24.82
C GLU A 443 -29.26 -5.98 -26.00
N CYS A 444 -27.94 -5.84 -25.95
CA CYS A 444 -26.99 -6.35 -26.94
C CYS A 444 -27.29 -7.81 -27.28
N THR A 445 -27.88 -8.03 -28.46
CA THR A 445 -28.18 -9.37 -29.01
C THR A 445 -27.14 -9.81 -30.04
N THR A 446 -26.20 -8.93 -30.41
CA THR A 446 -25.17 -9.16 -31.42
C THR A 446 -23.90 -9.79 -30.84
N LEU A 447 -23.18 -10.53 -31.70
CA LEU A 447 -21.90 -11.17 -31.35
C LEU A 447 -20.73 -10.18 -31.17
N LEU A 448 -20.96 -8.86 -31.28
CA LEU A 448 -19.95 -7.80 -31.17
C LEU A 448 -19.92 -7.13 -29.78
N LEU A 449 -20.94 -7.36 -28.92
CA LEU A 449 -20.98 -6.98 -27.51
C LEU A 449 -20.77 -5.47 -27.21
N HIS A 450 -21.72 -4.61 -27.58
CA HIS A 450 -21.62 -3.16 -27.40
C HIS A 450 -22.65 -2.59 -26.41
N GLY A 451 -22.34 -2.64 -25.12
CA GLY A 451 -23.25 -2.24 -24.03
C GLY A 451 -23.06 -0.80 -23.57
N GLY A 452 -24.06 0.06 -23.80
CA GLY A 452 -24.12 1.44 -23.29
C GLY A 452 -25.52 1.73 -22.77
N GLY A 453 -25.78 1.47 -21.49
CA GLY A 453 -27.15 1.34 -20.98
C GLY A 453 -27.99 2.61 -21.09
N ALA A 454 -27.40 3.78 -20.79
CA ALA A 454 -27.93 5.06 -21.22
C ALA A 454 -27.28 5.51 -22.54
N ILE A 455 -25.95 5.63 -22.55
CA ILE A 455 -25.19 6.27 -23.63
C ILE A 455 -24.24 5.24 -24.28
N PHE A 456 -24.27 5.16 -25.60
CA PHE A 456 -23.20 4.54 -26.38
C PHE A 456 -22.51 5.60 -27.25
N ALA A 457 -21.18 5.62 -27.22
CA ALA A 457 -20.34 6.49 -28.04
C ALA A 457 -19.40 5.69 -28.92
N GLU A 458 -19.54 5.90 -30.24
CA GLU A 458 -18.68 5.40 -31.32
C GLU A 458 -17.44 6.29 -31.52
N ASP A 459 -16.50 5.87 -32.36
CA ASP A 459 -15.11 6.37 -32.34
C ASP A 459 -14.98 7.89 -32.49
N GLU A 460 -14.00 8.50 -31.81
CA GLU A 460 -13.74 9.95 -31.78
C GLU A 460 -14.87 10.83 -31.19
N ALA A 461 -15.96 10.25 -30.66
CA ALA A 461 -17.06 11.00 -30.08
C ALA A 461 -16.69 11.72 -28.76
N LEU A 462 -17.51 12.72 -28.39
CA LEU A 462 -17.38 13.48 -27.15
C LEU A 462 -18.67 13.45 -26.33
N VAL A 463 -18.59 12.93 -25.10
CA VAL A 463 -19.68 12.98 -24.12
C VAL A 463 -19.31 13.92 -22.98
N GLN A 464 -20.18 14.89 -22.70
CA GLN A 464 -20.05 15.81 -21.56
C GLN A 464 -21.29 15.72 -20.67
N LEU A 465 -21.09 15.39 -19.40
CA LEU A 465 -22.12 15.40 -18.35
C LEU A 465 -21.81 16.53 -17.37
N LEU A 466 -22.60 17.59 -17.43
CA LEU A 466 -22.36 18.88 -16.77
C LEU A 466 -23.57 19.27 -15.89
N GLU A 467 -23.33 20.24 -15.01
CA GLU A 467 -24.35 20.95 -14.22
C GLU A 467 -25.33 20.02 -13.48
N SER A 468 -24.81 19.06 -12.70
CA SER A 468 -25.60 18.06 -11.97
C SER A 468 -26.42 17.14 -12.89
N SER A 469 -25.84 16.71 -14.02
CA SER A 469 -26.42 15.66 -14.85
C SER A 469 -26.35 14.31 -14.15
N LEU A 470 -27.42 13.52 -14.25
CA LEU A 470 -27.59 12.25 -13.54
C LEU A 470 -27.80 11.09 -14.52
N VAL A 471 -27.01 10.03 -14.38
CA VAL A 471 -27.17 8.76 -15.12
C VAL A 471 -27.48 7.67 -14.09
N GLU A 472 -28.75 7.25 -14.00
CA GLU A 472 -29.29 6.47 -12.86
C GLU A 472 -29.91 5.12 -13.27
N GLY A 473 -29.48 4.02 -12.66
CA GLY A 473 -30.18 2.73 -12.74
C GLY A 473 -30.27 2.12 -14.14
N ASN A 474 -29.42 2.56 -15.08
CA ASN A 474 -29.41 2.06 -16.45
C ASN A 474 -28.75 0.67 -16.51
N TYR A 475 -29.11 -0.11 -17.53
CA TYR A 475 -28.69 -1.50 -17.68
C TYR A 475 -28.11 -1.78 -19.07
N ALA A 476 -27.02 -2.53 -19.11
CA ALA A 476 -26.50 -3.14 -20.33
C ALA A 476 -26.30 -4.65 -20.16
N SER A 477 -26.69 -5.45 -21.16
CA SER A 477 -26.37 -6.89 -21.21
C SER A 477 -24.92 -7.19 -21.62
N SER A 478 -24.09 -6.16 -21.75
CA SER A 478 -22.66 -6.22 -22.04
C SER A 478 -21.92 -5.23 -21.11
N HIS A 479 -20.86 -4.59 -21.58
CA HIS A 479 -20.12 -3.51 -20.90
C HIS A 479 -20.99 -2.29 -20.55
N GLY A 480 -20.41 -1.26 -19.93
CA GLY A 480 -20.91 0.12 -19.94
C GLY A 480 -22.36 0.32 -19.46
N GLY A 481 -22.65 -0.08 -18.21
CA GLY A 481 -24.01 -0.05 -17.67
C GLY A 481 -24.68 1.33 -17.70
N GLY A 482 -23.92 2.40 -17.49
CA GLY A 482 -24.34 3.77 -17.78
C GLY A 482 -23.89 4.23 -19.17
N LEU A 483 -22.58 4.20 -19.42
CA LEU A 483 -21.92 4.73 -20.61
C LEU A 483 -20.91 3.75 -21.22
N TYR A 484 -20.92 3.65 -22.55
CA TYR A 484 -19.85 3.04 -23.37
C TYR A 484 -19.10 4.10 -24.15
N ALA A 485 -17.78 3.99 -24.21
CA ALA A 485 -16.89 4.74 -25.08
C ALA A 485 -16.03 3.76 -25.90
N SER A 486 -16.12 3.83 -27.23
CA SER A 486 -15.23 3.08 -28.13
C SER A 486 -13.91 3.84 -28.34
N SER A 487 -13.23 3.65 -29.46
CA SER A 487 -11.86 4.12 -29.73
C SER A 487 -11.75 5.64 -29.71
N TYR A 488 -10.68 6.17 -29.08
CA TYR A 488 -10.35 7.60 -29.05
C TYR A 488 -11.46 8.53 -28.53
N THR A 489 -12.48 7.98 -27.88
CA THR A 489 -13.62 8.73 -27.36
C THR A 489 -13.20 9.55 -26.15
N ARG A 490 -13.80 10.73 -25.96
CA ARG A 490 -13.58 11.59 -24.79
C ARG A 490 -14.85 11.68 -23.94
N VAL A 491 -14.71 11.45 -22.63
CA VAL A 491 -15.80 11.50 -21.66
C VAL A 491 -15.44 12.44 -20.52
N GLU A 492 -16.25 13.49 -20.33
CA GLU A 492 -16.07 14.50 -19.30
C GLU A 492 -17.29 14.51 -18.36
N ILE A 493 -17.06 14.33 -17.06
CA ILE A 493 -18.11 14.29 -16.04
C ILE A 493 -17.76 15.31 -14.96
N CYS A 494 -18.50 16.42 -14.94
CA CYS A 494 -18.14 17.64 -14.22
C CYS A 494 -19.33 18.23 -13.43
N ASN A 495 -19.01 19.12 -12.48
CA ASN A 495 -19.94 20.03 -11.83
C ASN A 495 -21.13 19.32 -11.15
N MET A 496 -20.82 18.46 -10.17
CA MET A 496 -21.76 17.70 -9.34
C MET A 496 -22.60 16.67 -10.12
N SER A 497 -22.12 16.24 -11.29
CA SER A 497 -22.76 15.17 -12.06
C SER A 497 -22.52 13.79 -11.42
N ALA A 498 -23.43 12.86 -11.65
CA ALA A 498 -23.47 11.59 -10.93
C ALA A 498 -23.86 10.40 -11.81
N LEU A 499 -23.15 9.28 -11.67
CA LEU A 499 -23.49 7.97 -12.22
C LEU A 499 -23.84 7.03 -11.06
N VAL A 500 -25.12 6.68 -10.94
CA VAL A 500 -25.70 6.02 -9.75
C VAL A 500 -26.35 4.69 -10.11
N GLY A 501 -25.95 3.59 -9.45
CA GLY A 501 -26.68 2.32 -9.50
C GLY A 501 -26.76 1.65 -10.88
N ASN A 502 -25.93 2.04 -11.85
CA ASN A 502 -25.94 1.49 -13.20
C ASN A 502 -25.30 0.09 -13.23
N ARG A 503 -25.74 -0.76 -14.17
CA ARG A 503 -25.31 -2.16 -14.23
C ARG A 503 -24.91 -2.63 -15.63
N GLY A 504 -23.66 -3.05 -15.76
CA GLY A 504 -23.16 -3.79 -16.93
C GLY A 504 -22.99 -5.27 -16.59
N GLN A 505 -23.35 -6.17 -17.51
CA GLN A 505 -23.04 -7.60 -17.37
C GLN A 505 -21.59 -7.94 -17.81
N GLY A 506 -20.87 -6.98 -18.39
CA GLY A 506 -19.44 -7.08 -18.73
C GLY A 506 -18.56 -6.25 -17.81
N VAL A 507 -17.73 -5.40 -18.41
CA VAL A 507 -16.80 -4.47 -17.73
C VAL A 507 -17.42 -3.07 -17.66
N GLY A 508 -17.21 -2.34 -16.56
CA GLY A 508 -17.66 -0.96 -16.40
C GLY A 508 -19.15 -0.85 -16.03
N GLY A 509 -19.47 -0.96 -14.75
CA GLY A 509 -20.86 -0.82 -14.28
C GLY A 509 -21.43 0.58 -14.52
N ALA A 510 -20.63 1.62 -14.28
CA ALA A 510 -20.96 3.00 -14.62
C ALA A 510 -20.45 3.35 -16.04
N VAL A 511 -19.15 3.14 -16.28
CA VAL A 511 -18.45 3.55 -17.50
C VAL A 511 -17.53 2.45 -18.01
N PHE A 512 -17.62 2.14 -19.30
CA PHE A 512 -16.60 1.37 -20.02
C PHE A 512 -15.91 2.25 -21.07
N ILE A 513 -14.59 2.10 -21.19
CA ILE A 513 -13.76 2.78 -22.19
C ILE A 513 -12.88 1.74 -22.89
N MET A 514 -12.97 1.67 -24.21
CA MET A 514 -12.12 0.79 -25.01
C MET A 514 -10.72 1.40 -25.14
N THR A 515 -10.61 2.58 -25.77
CA THR A 515 -9.43 3.47 -25.76
C THR A 515 -9.89 4.92 -25.73
N GLY A 516 -9.09 5.86 -25.24
CA GLY A 516 -9.45 7.29 -25.25
C GLY A 516 -9.14 8.02 -23.95
N SER A 517 -9.94 9.06 -23.63
CA SER A 517 -9.70 9.91 -22.46
C SER A 517 -10.93 10.10 -21.57
N PHE A 518 -10.69 10.11 -20.26
CA PHE A 518 -11.71 10.34 -19.23
C PHE A 518 -11.29 11.46 -18.29
N PHE A 519 -12.25 12.29 -17.90
CA PHE A 519 -12.07 13.38 -16.96
C PHE A 519 -13.24 13.42 -15.97
N LEU A 520 -12.95 13.39 -14.67
CA LEU A 520 -13.94 13.38 -13.60
C LEU A 520 -13.60 14.43 -12.55
N GLN A 521 -14.43 15.46 -12.44
CA GLN A 521 -14.19 16.60 -11.55
C GLN A 521 -15.42 16.99 -10.75
N ASN A 522 -15.26 17.13 -9.44
CA ASN A 522 -16.33 17.50 -8.51
C ASN A 522 -17.61 16.67 -8.73
N SER A 523 -17.47 15.36 -8.93
CA SER A 523 -18.52 14.46 -9.45
C SER A 523 -18.45 13.05 -8.83
N THR A 524 -19.47 12.21 -9.05
CA THR A 524 -19.60 10.93 -8.32
C THR A 524 -19.96 9.72 -9.19
N LEU A 525 -19.33 8.57 -8.91
CA LEU A 525 -19.68 7.25 -9.44
C LEU A 525 -19.99 6.33 -8.24
N VAL A 526 -21.27 6.03 -7.99
CA VAL A 526 -21.70 5.36 -6.75
C VAL A 526 -22.69 4.20 -6.99
N GLU A 527 -22.55 3.11 -6.22
CA GLU A 527 -23.42 1.91 -6.26
C GLU A 527 -23.51 1.18 -7.61
N ASN A 528 -22.62 1.45 -8.56
CA ASN A 528 -22.64 0.80 -9.88
C ASN A 528 -22.06 -0.63 -9.82
N TRP A 529 -22.50 -1.50 -10.73
CA TRP A 529 -22.14 -2.93 -10.73
C TRP A 529 -21.73 -3.42 -12.12
N GLY A 530 -20.46 -3.78 -12.30
CA GLY A 530 -19.97 -4.59 -13.41
C GLY A 530 -19.87 -6.06 -12.98
N THR A 531 -20.52 -7.01 -13.66
CA THR A 531 -20.44 -8.42 -13.22
C THR A 531 -19.14 -9.14 -13.60
N SER A 532 -18.32 -8.55 -14.47
CA SER A 532 -16.90 -8.90 -14.60
C SER A 532 -16.05 -7.86 -13.86
N ARG A 533 -15.50 -6.86 -14.56
CA ARG A 533 -14.45 -5.95 -14.02
C ARG A 533 -14.89 -4.50 -13.95
N GLY A 534 -14.21 -3.69 -13.14
CA GLY A 534 -14.41 -2.24 -13.08
C GLY A 534 -15.82 -1.88 -12.63
N GLY A 535 -16.13 -2.10 -11.36
CA GLY A 535 -17.51 -1.99 -10.86
C GLY A 535 -18.12 -0.60 -11.07
N ALA A 536 -17.32 0.46 -10.92
CA ALA A 536 -17.65 1.78 -11.42
C ALA A 536 -17.12 1.95 -12.85
N MET A 537 -15.81 1.84 -13.03
CA MET A 537 -15.14 2.16 -14.30
C MET A 537 -14.13 1.09 -14.69
N GLY A 538 -14.13 0.73 -15.98
CA GLY A 538 -13.07 -0.09 -16.57
C GLY A 538 -12.57 0.47 -17.89
N CYS A 539 -11.25 0.59 -18.00
CA CYS A 539 -10.54 0.73 -19.28
C CYS A 539 -10.12 -0.64 -19.81
N TYR A 540 -9.92 -0.78 -21.13
CA TYR A 540 -9.31 -1.96 -21.73
C TYR A 540 -7.93 -1.74 -22.38
N GLN A 541 -7.70 -0.66 -23.12
CA GLN A 541 -6.44 -0.42 -23.84
C GLN A 541 -6.09 1.07 -23.93
N ASP A 542 -4.84 1.44 -23.64
CA ASP A 542 -4.26 2.77 -23.91
C ASP A 542 -5.09 3.97 -23.40
N CYS A 543 -5.90 3.81 -22.34
CA CYS A 543 -6.71 4.94 -21.85
C CYS A 543 -5.84 5.94 -21.09
N LEU A 544 -5.97 7.20 -21.46
CA LEU A 544 -5.42 8.33 -20.73
C LEU A 544 -6.50 8.87 -19.78
N LEU A 545 -6.50 8.40 -18.53
CA LEU A 545 -7.25 9.05 -17.46
C LEU A 545 -6.45 10.29 -17.03
N GLU A 546 -6.75 11.42 -17.67
CA GLU A 546 -6.02 12.68 -17.47
C GLU A 546 -6.17 13.21 -16.04
N LEU A 547 -7.37 13.10 -15.45
CA LEU A 547 -7.61 13.49 -14.06
C LEU A 547 -8.92 12.93 -13.48
N ILE A 548 -8.83 12.34 -12.29
CA ILE A 548 -9.92 12.38 -11.30
C ILE A 548 -9.54 13.41 -10.24
N SER A 549 -10.40 14.38 -9.92
CA SER A 549 -10.13 15.38 -8.88
C SER A 549 -11.38 15.76 -8.08
N SER A 550 -11.22 15.90 -6.76
CA SER A 550 -12.32 16.26 -5.83
C SER A 550 -13.60 15.44 -6.04
N SER A 551 -13.45 14.16 -6.38
CA SER A 551 -14.53 13.28 -6.87
C SER A 551 -14.57 11.96 -6.10
N THR A 552 -15.71 11.28 -6.12
CA THR A 552 -15.93 10.05 -5.33
C THR A 552 -16.30 8.86 -6.21
N VAL A 553 -15.57 7.75 -6.07
CA VAL A 553 -15.91 6.44 -6.62
C VAL A 553 -16.16 5.50 -5.45
N ALA A 554 -17.44 5.28 -5.10
CA ALA A 554 -17.79 4.58 -3.85
C ALA A 554 -18.89 3.53 -3.96
N LEU A 555 -18.85 2.53 -3.08
CA LEU A 555 -19.86 1.45 -2.98
C LEU A 555 -20.10 0.66 -4.27
N ASN A 556 -19.21 0.77 -5.27
CA ASN A 556 -19.34 0.06 -6.54
C ASN A 556 -18.86 -1.39 -6.40
N LYS A 557 -19.31 -2.26 -7.31
CA LYS A 557 -19.11 -3.70 -7.22
C LYS A 557 -18.60 -4.32 -8.52
N ALA A 558 -17.51 -5.08 -8.43
CA ALA A 558 -17.03 -5.98 -9.47
C ALA A 558 -17.33 -7.44 -9.10
N GLY A 559 -17.72 -8.26 -10.08
CA GLY A 559 -17.78 -9.72 -9.90
C GLY A 559 -16.39 -10.36 -9.86
N GLU A 560 -15.42 -9.79 -10.58
CA GLU A 560 -14.05 -10.26 -10.71
C GLU A 560 -13.04 -9.29 -10.08
N HIS A 561 -12.62 -8.25 -10.81
CA HIS A 561 -11.49 -7.38 -10.46
C HIS A 561 -11.84 -5.89 -10.52
N GLY A 562 -11.26 -5.07 -9.63
CA GLY A 562 -11.42 -3.63 -9.65
C GLY A 562 -12.81 -3.18 -9.22
N GLY A 563 -13.14 -3.33 -7.93
CA GLY A 563 -14.48 -3.06 -7.41
C GLY A 563 -14.93 -1.63 -7.68
N GLY A 564 -14.04 -0.64 -7.55
CA GLY A 564 -14.24 0.70 -8.09
C GLY A 564 -13.72 0.83 -9.52
N VAL A 565 -12.44 0.54 -9.71
CA VAL A 565 -11.67 0.86 -10.93
C VAL A 565 -10.87 -0.35 -11.43
N TYR A 566 -10.89 -0.54 -12.75
CA TYR A 566 -10.04 -1.47 -13.48
C TYR A 566 -9.26 -0.74 -14.59
N ALA A 567 -7.92 -0.82 -14.53
CA ALA A 567 -6.99 -0.24 -15.50
C ALA A 567 -6.13 -1.36 -16.12
N HIS A 568 -5.96 -1.32 -17.45
CA HIS A 568 -5.42 -2.43 -18.24
C HIS A 568 -4.62 -1.92 -19.44
N ALA A 569 -3.60 -2.68 -19.85
CA ALA A 569 -2.78 -2.47 -21.06
C ALA A 569 -2.34 -1.02 -21.30
N GLN A 570 -1.17 -0.65 -20.73
CA GLN A 570 -0.46 0.62 -20.97
C GLN A 570 -1.24 1.90 -20.59
N SER A 571 -2.35 1.76 -19.87
CA SER A 571 -3.17 2.89 -19.41
C SER A 571 -2.45 3.73 -18.35
N ASN A 572 -2.62 5.06 -18.42
CA ASN A 572 -2.04 6.01 -17.47
C ASN A 572 -3.13 6.75 -16.67
N TRP A 573 -3.05 6.69 -15.34
CA TRP A 573 -4.12 7.06 -14.40
C TRP A 573 -3.67 8.06 -13.34
N VAL A 574 -4.21 9.29 -13.37
CA VAL A 574 -3.94 10.31 -12.36
C VAL A 574 -5.17 10.53 -11.47
N LEU A 575 -5.08 10.10 -10.21
CA LEU A 575 -6.03 10.44 -9.16
C LEU A 575 -5.43 11.60 -8.36
N GLY A 576 -5.89 12.80 -8.69
CA GLY A 576 -5.47 14.06 -8.08
C GLY A 576 -6.27 14.43 -6.83
N PRO A 577 -5.97 15.60 -6.24
CA PRO A 577 -6.31 15.94 -4.86
C PRO A 577 -7.80 15.88 -4.52
N ASN A 578 -8.07 15.50 -3.27
CA ASN A 578 -9.39 15.35 -2.65
C ASN A 578 -10.27 14.25 -3.30
N THR A 579 -9.68 13.32 -4.04
CA THR A 579 -10.39 12.16 -4.60
C THR A 579 -10.59 11.07 -3.55
N SER A 580 -11.74 10.39 -3.56
CA SER A 580 -12.00 9.22 -2.70
C SER A 580 -12.44 8.00 -3.50
N ILE A 581 -11.80 6.87 -3.22
CA ILE A 581 -12.13 5.53 -3.69
C ILE A 581 -12.53 4.71 -2.46
N SER A 582 -13.83 4.54 -2.18
CA SER A 582 -14.25 4.04 -0.86
C SER A 582 -15.40 3.03 -0.83
N GLY A 583 -15.28 2.01 0.04
CA GLY A 583 -16.32 0.99 0.21
C GLY A 583 -16.62 0.12 -1.01
N ASN A 584 -15.77 0.14 -2.05
CA ASN A 584 -15.97 -0.66 -3.25
C ASN A 584 -15.58 -2.13 -3.01
N ILE A 585 -16.20 -3.05 -3.75
CA ILE A 585 -16.11 -4.50 -3.50
C ILE A 585 -15.76 -5.26 -4.78
N ALA A 586 -14.72 -6.09 -4.75
CA ALA A 586 -14.41 -7.07 -5.78
C ALA A 586 -14.54 -8.50 -5.23
N ASN A 587 -15.27 -9.35 -5.95
CA ASN A 587 -15.60 -10.72 -5.53
C ASN A 587 -14.73 -11.82 -6.16
N GLY A 588 -13.87 -11.51 -7.15
CA GLY A 588 -13.07 -12.51 -7.86
C GLY A 588 -11.86 -12.98 -7.07
N SER A 589 -11.34 -14.16 -7.40
CA SER A 589 -10.19 -14.81 -6.72
C SER A 589 -8.90 -13.97 -6.72
N LEU A 590 -8.73 -13.08 -7.69
CA LEU A 590 -7.64 -12.09 -7.74
C LEU A 590 -8.22 -10.66 -7.73
N GLY A 591 -9.31 -10.45 -6.98
CA GLY A 591 -10.12 -9.23 -7.06
C GLY A 591 -9.60 -8.10 -6.19
N GLY A 592 -8.92 -7.12 -6.80
CA GLY A 592 -8.56 -5.85 -6.16
C GLY A 592 -9.79 -5.01 -5.82
N GLY A 593 -9.95 -4.63 -4.56
CA GLY A 593 -11.23 -4.11 -4.03
C GLY A 593 -11.56 -2.69 -4.46
N GLY A 594 -10.64 -1.75 -4.27
CA GLY A 594 -10.78 -0.37 -4.74
C GLY A 594 -10.31 -0.23 -6.19
N LEU A 595 -9.00 -0.42 -6.39
CA LEU A 595 -8.27 -0.18 -7.63
C LEU A 595 -7.58 -1.47 -8.09
N PHE A 596 -7.60 -1.76 -9.39
CA PHE A 596 -6.87 -2.88 -10.00
C PHE A 596 -6.12 -2.39 -11.24
N LEU A 597 -4.79 -2.57 -11.26
CA LEU A 597 -3.90 -2.24 -12.38
C LEU A 597 -3.27 -3.51 -12.94
N TYR A 598 -3.09 -3.55 -14.26
CA TYR A 598 -2.59 -4.73 -14.96
C TYR A 598 -1.93 -4.37 -16.30
N GLU A 599 -0.87 -5.10 -16.66
CA GLU A 599 -0.11 -5.00 -17.94
C GLU A 599 0.34 -3.58 -18.30
N ASP A 600 1.55 -3.21 -17.84
CA ASP A 600 2.21 -1.92 -18.11
C ASP A 600 1.43 -0.66 -17.64
N SER A 601 0.28 -0.83 -16.97
CA SER A 601 -0.53 0.30 -16.50
C SER A 601 0.18 1.07 -15.38
N THR A 602 0.07 2.40 -15.42
CA THR A 602 0.72 3.33 -14.48
C THR A 602 -0.32 4.14 -13.72
N MET A 603 -0.16 4.34 -12.41
CA MET A 603 -1.05 5.19 -11.62
C MET A 603 -0.30 6.09 -10.64
N THR A 604 -0.76 7.33 -10.53
CA THR A 604 -0.33 8.32 -9.54
C THR A 604 -1.49 8.66 -8.61
N LEU A 605 -1.26 8.54 -7.30
CA LEU A 605 -2.16 9.02 -6.25
C LEU A 605 -1.55 10.26 -5.58
N ASP A 606 -2.24 11.40 -5.71
CA ASP A 606 -1.91 12.68 -5.09
C ASP A 606 -3.08 13.08 -4.17
N ASN A 607 -2.80 13.31 -2.88
CA ASN A 607 -3.76 13.71 -1.84
C ASN A 607 -5.15 13.01 -1.98
N THR A 608 -5.10 11.68 -2.11
CA THR A 608 -6.24 10.82 -2.43
C THR A 608 -6.55 9.87 -1.27
N LYS A 609 -7.78 9.36 -1.18
CA LYS A 609 -8.24 8.46 -0.10
C LYS A 609 -8.76 7.13 -0.64
N VAL A 610 -8.05 6.04 -0.41
CA VAL A 610 -8.48 4.66 -0.74
C VAL A 610 -8.93 3.97 0.55
N VAL A 611 -10.23 3.97 0.86
CA VAL A 611 -10.72 3.69 2.22
C VAL A 611 -11.84 2.64 2.28
N GLY A 612 -11.69 1.63 3.13
CA GLY A 612 -12.76 0.66 3.43
C GLY A 612 -13.16 -0.24 2.25
N ASN A 613 -12.33 -0.35 1.21
CA ASN A 613 -12.60 -1.22 0.07
C ASN A 613 -12.31 -2.69 0.42
N LYS A 614 -12.96 -3.62 -0.29
CA LYS A 614 -12.88 -5.06 -0.02
C LYS A 614 -12.57 -5.86 -1.27
N GLY A 615 -11.54 -6.70 -1.19
CA GLY A 615 -11.11 -7.61 -2.25
C GLY A 615 -10.79 -9.01 -1.74
N VAL A 616 -10.36 -9.89 -2.63
CA VAL A 616 -9.72 -11.16 -2.24
C VAL A 616 -8.24 -10.94 -1.99
N SER A 617 -7.55 -10.27 -2.91
CA SER A 617 -6.19 -9.76 -2.72
C SER A 617 -6.16 -8.28 -3.10
N GLY A 618 -5.31 -7.47 -2.48
CA GLY A 618 -5.26 -6.03 -2.77
C GLY A 618 -6.55 -5.32 -2.39
N GLY A 619 -6.89 -5.36 -1.09
CA GLY A 619 -8.18 -4.86 -0.59
C GLY A 619 -8.44 -3.41 -0.99
N GLY A 620 -7.43 -2.55 -0.86
CA GLY A 620 -7.42 -1.21 -1.45
C GLY A 620 -6.99 -1.22 -2.92
N ILE A 621 -5.78 -1.73 -3.18
CA ILE A 621 -5.11 -1.69 -4.50
C ILE A 621 -4.48 -3.05 -4.84
N PHE A 622 -4.67 -3.50 -6.09
CA PHE A 622 -3.97 -4.64 -6.69
C PHE A 622 -3.13 -4.15 -7.88
N LEU A 623 -1.86 -4.55 -7.93
CA LEU A 623 -0.92 -4.32 -9.05
C LEU A 623 -0.49 -5.66 -9.65
N SER A 624 -0.28 -5.76 -10.97
CA SER A 624 0.15 -6.99 -11.66
C SER A 624 0.83 -6.73 -13.00
N LYS A 625 1.81 -7.57 -13.36
CA LYS A 625 2.49 -7.55 -14.67
C LYS A 625 3.10 -6.18 -15.05
N ARG A 626 4.18 -5.82 -14.36
CA ARG A 626 5.04 -4.66 -14.69
C ARG A 626 4.32 -3.31 -14.63
N THR A 627 3.41 -3.19 -13.66
CA THR A 627 2.70 -1.94 -13.35
C THR A 627 3.54 -1.01 -12.48
N VAL A 628 3.21 0.28 -12.51
CA VAL A 628 3.89 1.34 -11.72
C VAL A 628 2.88 2.07 -10.86
N LEU A 629 3.18 2.24 -9.57
CA LEU A 629 2.36 3.01 -8.64
C LEU A 629 3.21 4.06 -7.91
N SER A 630 2.83 5.34 -8.05
CA SER A 630 3.38 6.45 -7.27
C SER A 630 2.34 6.98 -6.30
N ILE A 631 2.70 7.13 -5.02
CA ILE A 631 1.81 7.58 -3.94
C ILE A 631 2.46 8.76 -3.20
N SER A 632 1.75 9.90 -3.16
CA SER A 632 2.32 11.17 -2.74
C SER A 632 1.34 12.08 -2.00
N PHE A 633 1.89 13.17 -1.44
CA PHE A 633 1.20 14.32 -0.84
C PHE A 633 0.10 13.97 0.18
N GLY A 634 0.39 13.08 1.13
CA GLY A 634 -0.56 12.75 2.20
C GLY A 634 -1.71 11.86 1.77
N THR A 635 -1.56 11.09 0.68
CA THR A 635 -2.53 10.06 0.27
C THR A 635 -2.72 9.04 1.40
N VAL A 636 -3.98 8.64 1.65
CA VAL A 636 -4.35 7.72 2.75
C VAL A 636 -4.98 6.45 2.20
N ILE A 637 -4.43 5.29 2.55
CA ILE A 637 -4.94 3.95 2.25
C ILE A 637 -5.32 3.30 3.58
N SER A 638 -6.62 3.23 3.91
CA SER A 638 -7.03 2.79 5.25
C SER A 638 -8.29 1.95 5.38
N GLY A 639 -8.33 1.06 6.38
CA GLY A 639 -9.47 0.21 6.68
C GLY A 639 -9.84 -0.79 5.57
N ASN A 640 -9.00 -0.98 4.56
CA ASN A 640 -9.27 -1.88 3.44
C ASN A 640 -9.06 -3.33 3.87
N THR A 641 -9.80 -4.26 3.27
CA THR A 641 -9.80 -5.68 3.66
C THR A 641 -9.55 -6.61 2.46
N ALA A 642 -8.54 -7.46 2.56
CA ALA A 642 -8.30 -8.59 1.66
C ALA A 642 -8.58 -9.91 2.41
N SER A 643 -9.32 -10.85 1.80
CA SER A 643 -9.51 -12.18 2.40
C SER A 643 -8.31 -13.11 2.24
N SER A 644 -7.36 -12.76 1.36
CA SER A 644 -6.10 -13.45 1.10
C SER A 644 -4.94 -12.51 1.47
N VAL A 645 -4.34 -11.78 0.52
CA VAL A 645 -3.09 -11.03 0.73
C VAL A 645 -3.20 -9.53 0.39
N GLY A 646 -2.42 -8.69 1.06
CA GLY A 646 -2.34 -7.26 0.78
C GLY A 646 -3.62 -6.52 1.14
N GLY A 647 -3.86 -6.29 2.43
CA GLY A 647 -5.06 -5.61 2.92
C GLY A 647 -5.20 -4.20 2.34
N GLY A 648 -4.13 -3.41 2.42
CA GLY A 648 -4.01 -2.12 1.73
C GLY A 648 -3.64 -2.28 0.26
N ILE A 649 -2.44 -2.83 -0.01
CA ILE A 649 -1.87 -3.02 -1.35
C ILE A 649 -1.39 -4.47 -1.53
N TYR A 650 -1.70 -5.10 -2.66
CA TYR A 650 -1.04 -6.31 -3.15
C TYR A 650 -0.32 -6.05 -4.47
N VAL A 651 0.84 -6.68 -4.65
CA VAL A 651 1.68 -6.57 -5.84
C VAL A 651 2.04 -7.96 -6.36
N ASP A 652 1.49 -8.30 -7.51
CA ASP A 652 1.65 -9.57 -8.22
C ASP A 652 2.92 -9.57 -9.10
N GLY A 653 4.05 -9.25 -8.47
CA GLY A 653 5.41 -9.30 -9.00
C GLY A 653 5.80 -8.27 -10.07
N LEU A 654 7.11 -8.24 -10.37
CA LEU A 654 7.74 -7.50 -11.48
C LEU A 654 7.40 -6.00 -11.57
N SER A 655 6.93 -5.37 -10.48
CA SER A 655 6.30 -4.05 -10.48
C SER A 655 7.03 -3.05 -9.58
N PHE A 656 6.85 -1.76 -9.81
CA PHE A 656 7.55 -0.68 -9.10
C PHE A 656 6.59 0.18 -8.28
N LEU A 657 6.95 0.43 -7.02
CA LEU A 657 6.18 1.23 -6.07
C LEU A 657 7.08 2.32 -5.45
N ASP A 658 6.63 3.57 -5.54
CA ASP A 658 7.21 4.73 -4.86
C ASP A 658 6.16 5.38 -3.98
N ILE A 659 6.36 5.34 -2.66
CA ILE A 659 5.38 5.75 -1.65
C ILE A 659 6.03 6.72 -0.68
N GLY A 660 5.57 7.97 -0.65
CA GLY A 660 6.18 8.96 0.23
C GLY A 660 5.38 10.21 0.51
N HIS A 661 6.10 11.26 0.91
CA HIS A 661 5.57 12.62 1.11
C HIS A 661 4.38 12.68 2.10
N ARG A 662 4.55 12.08 3.29
CA ARG A 662 3.55 11.98 4.39
C ARG A 662 2.32 11.14 4.09
N SER A 663 2.37 10.28 3.07
CA SER A 663 1.30 9.31 2.79
C SER A 663 1.20 8.25 3.89
N VAL A 664 -0.01 7.72 4.10
CA VAL A 664 -0.35 6.86 5.25
C VAL A 664 -1.06 5.59 4.80
N ILE A 665 -0.62 4.43 5.30
CA ILE A 665 -1.22 3.12 5.05
C ILE A 665 -1.58 2.51 6.41
N GLN A 666 -2.85 2.59 6.81
CA GLN A 666 -3.25 2.26 8.20
C GLN A 666 -4.52 1.42 8.35
N ASP A 667 -4.59 0.64 9.44
CA ASP A 667 -5.78 -0.14 9.83
C ASP A 667 -6.28 -1.12 8.76
N ASN A 668 -5.43 -1.52 7.80
CA ASN A 668 -5.79 -2.45 6.74
C ASN A 668 -5.61 -3.91 7.21
N LEU A 669 -6.45 -4.81 6.68
CA LEU A 669 -6.56 -6.21 7.14
C LEU A 669 -6.35 -7.20 5.99
N ALA A 670 -5.43 -8.15 6.16
CA ALA A 670 -5.25 -9.31 5.31
C ALA A 670 -5.60 -10.61 6.08
N GLY A 671 -6.30 -11.53 5.42
CA GLY A 671 -6.58 -12.87 5.98
C GLY A 671 -5.36 -13.80 6.02
N GLY A 672 -4.40 -13.56 5.12
CA GLY A 672 -3.04 -14.10 5.11
C GLY A 672 -2.03 -12.96 5.26
N ASP A 673 -1.06 -12.87 4.35
CA ASP A 673 0.10 -11.98 4.48
C ASP A 673 -0.13 -10.52 4.05
N GLY A 674 0.67 -9.61 4.62
CA GLY A 674 0.75 -8.21 4.23
C GLY A 674 -0.51 -7.42 4.58
N GLY A 675 -0.70 -7.09 5.86
CA GLY A 675 -1.85 -6.30 6.30
C GLY A 675 -1.89 -4.94 5.61
N GLY A 676 -0.77 -4.21 5.65
CA GLY A 676 -0.59 -2.97 4.88
C GLY A 676 -0.24 -3.25 3.42
N LEU A 677 0.89 -3.92 3.18
CA LEU A 677 1.43 -4.22 1.85
C LEU A 677 1.90 -5.68 1.75
N ALA A 678 1.57 -6.34 0.63
CA ALA A 678 2.15 -7.63 0.23
C ALA A 678 2.82 -7.51 -1.15
N LEU A 679 4.11 -7.82 -1.23
CA LEU A 679 4.93 -7.77 -2.45
C LEU A 679 5.32 -9.20 -2.90
N GLY A 680 4.99 -9.55 -4.14
CA GLY A 680 5.49 -10.75 -4.82
C GLY A 680 6.88 -10.56 -5.43
N ASP A 681 7.41 -11.64 -6.02
CA ASP A 681 8.78 -11.72 -6.52
C ASP A 681 9.15 -10.62 -7.53
N GLU A 682 10.41 -10.17 -7.48
CA GLU A 682 10.98 -9.15 -8.37
C GLU A 682 10.22 -7.78 -8.32
N THR A 683 9.58 -7.49 -7.18
CA THR A 683 8.99 -6.17 -6.88
C THR A 683 10.02 -5.21 -6.28
N GLU A 684 10.01 -3.94 -6.70
CA GLU A 684 10.76 -2.85 -6.07
C GLU A 684 9.80 -1.92 -5.29
N LEU A 685 10.13 -1.65 -4.02
CA LEU A 685 9.40 -0.71 -3.14
C LEU A 685 10.34 0.33 -2.53
N PHE A 686 10.05 1.60 -2.78
CA PHE A 686 10.70 2.76 -2.16
C PHE A 686 9.72 3.46 -1.21
N LEU A 687 10.16 3.66 0.03
CA LEU A 687 9.40 4.32 1.11
C LEU A 687 10.15 5.57 1.62
N PHE A 688 9.54 6.75 1.51
CA PHE A 688 10.16 8.03 1.92
C PHE A 688 9.21 8.96 2.69
N SER A 689 9.46 9.15 3.99
CA SER A 689 8.61 9.98 4.87
C SER A 689 7.13 9.54 4.89
N CYS A 690 6.84 8.23 4.93
CA CYS A 690 5.47 7.70 5.01
C CYS A 690 5.21 6.92 6.31
N ASN A 691 3.94 6.70 6.67
CA ASN A 691 3.56 5.94 7.86
C ASN A 691 2.74 4.69 7.51
N ILE A 692 3.16 3.52 8.01
CA ILE A 692 2.50 2.23 7.85
C ILE A 692 2.13 1.72 9.25
N SER A 693 0.87 1.85 9.67
CA SER A 693 0.52 1.64 11.09
C SER A 693 -0.82 0.95 11.37
N GLY A 694 -0.89 0.18 12.46
CA GLY A 694 -2.12 -0.51 12.89
C GLY A 694 -2.63 -1.60 11.92
N ASN A 695 -1.87 -1.95 10.88
CA ASN A 695 -2.29 -2.95 9.90
C ASN A 695 -2.13 -4.37 10.46
N ARG A 696 -2.96 -5.31 9.97
CA ARG A 696 -3.07 -6.67 10.52
C ARG A 696 -3.01 -7.75 9.45
N ALA A 697 -2.15 -8.74 9.65
CA ALA A 697 -2.02 -9.96 8.83
C ALA A 697 -2.45 -11.21 9.62
N GLY A 698 -3.23 -12.09 9.00
CA GLY A 698 -3.52 -13.44 9.51
C GLY A 698 -2.40 -14.45 9.25
N ALA A 699 -1.43 -14.10 8.41
CA ALA A 699 -0.13 -14.77 8.30
C ALA A 699 0.99 -13.75 8.63
N ASN A 700 1.93 -13.50 7.71
CA ASN A 700 3.16 -12.77 7.98
C ASN A 700 3.11 -11.31 7.51
N GLY A 701 3.99 -10.46 8.07
CA GLY A 701 4.15 -9.08 7.62
C GLY A 701 2.92 -8.22 7.92
N GLY A 702 2.67 -7.92 9.20
CA GLY A 702 1.51 -7.12 9.62
C GLY A 702 1.45 -5.76 8.90
N GLY A 703 2.59 -5.06 8.84
CA GLY A 703 2.77 -3.87 8.00
C GLY A 703 3.13 -4.23 6.56
N ILE A 704 4.25 -4.95 6.36
CA ILE A 704 4.83 -5.28 5.04
C ILE A 704 5.21 -6.77 4.99
N ARG A 705 4.80 -7.50 3.95
CA ARG A 705 5.40 -8.78 3.52
C ARG A 705 6.05 -8.61 2.15
N GLY A 706 7.27 -9.07 1.94
CA GLY A 706 7.95 -9.07 0.64
C GLY A 706 8.62 -10.40 0.29
N ALA A 707 8.36 -10.93 -0.91
CA ALA A 707 9.01 -12.12 -1.48
C ALA A 707 9.99 -11.66 -2.56
N SER A 708 11.25 -12.12 -2.50
CA SER A 708 12.33 -11.84 -3.48
C SER A 708 12.38 -10.38 -3.95
N SER A 709 12.04 -9.45 -3.06
CA SER A 709 11.74 -8.06 -3.35
C SER A 709 12.84 -7.12 -2.85
N ILE A 710 13.02 -5.99 -3.50
CA ILE A 710 13.91 -4.92 -3.05
C ILE A 710 13.07 -3.90 -2.27
N VAL A 711 13.37 -3.69 -0.99
CA VAL A 711 12.66 -2.76 -0.11
C VAL A 711 13.63 -1.72 0.45
N HIS A 712 13.41 -0.46 0.10
CA HIS A 712 14.23 0.67 0.54
C HIS A 712 13.39 1.65 1.36
N MET A 713 13.83 1.94 2.59
CA MET A 713 13.14 2.83 3.53
C MET A 713 14.06 3.97 3.95
N ALA A 714 13.56 5.21 3.95
CA ALA A 714 14.34 6.37 4.39
C ALA A 714 13.46 7.53 4.88
N GLY A 715 14.13 8.55 5.45
CA GLY A 715 13.60 9.91 5.54
C GLY A 715 12.46 10.10 6.52
N GLY A 716 12.48 9.44 7.68
CA GLY A 716 11.37 9.51 8.63
C GLY A 716 10.21 8.57 8.31
N THR A 717 10.48 7.46 7.62
CA THR A 717 9.47 6.42 7.38
C THR A 717 9.17 5.66 8.68
N ALA A 718 7.90 5.39 8.94
CA ALA A 718 7.43 4.75 10.18
C ALA A 718 6.65 3.46 9.88
N VAL A 719 6.97 2.39 10.62
CA VAL A 719 6.22 1.12 10.65
C VAL A 719 5.81 0.87 12.10
N MET A 720 4.57 1.19 12.47
CA MET A 720 4.17 1.32 13.89
C MET A 720 2.91 0.53 14.27
N GLY A 721 2.97 -0.25 15.35
CA GLY A 721 1.80 -0.92 15.93
C GLY A 721 1.12 -1.95 15.01
N ASN A 722 1.81 -2.47 14.00
CA ASN A 722 1.27 -3.48 13.09
C ASN A 722 1.34 -4.88 13.74
N VAL A 723 0.46 -5.78 13.32
CA VAL A 723 0.27 -7.10 13.95
C VAL A 723 0.24 -8.22 12.91
N ALA A 724 1.07 -9.25 13.11
CA ALA A 724 1.03 -10.51 12.40
C ALA A 724 0.58 -11.64 13.35
N GLU A 725 -0.32 -12.52 12.91
CA GLU A 725 -0.57 -13.79 13.62
C GLU A 725 0.57 -14.80 13.37
N GLY A 726 1.27 -14.68 12.24
CA GLY A 726 2.54 -15.35 11.96
C GLY A 726 3.76 -14.52 12.40
N SER A 727 4.80 -14.50 11.56
CA SER A 727 6.05 -13.78 11.80
C SER A 727 6.06 -12.38 11.15
N GLY A 728 6.92 -11.48 11.63
CA GLY A 728 7.09 -10.15 11.06
C GLY A 728 5.94 -9.21 11.41
N GLY A 729 5.84 -8.79 12.67
CA GLY A 729 4.76 -7.91 13.12
C GLY A 729 4.74 -6.60 12.34
N GLY A 730 5.89 -5.95 12.22
CA GLY A 730 6.10 -4.82 11.32
C GLY A 730 6.35 -5.29 9.89
N MET A 731 7.38 -6.12 9.70
CA MET A 731 7.90 -6.50 8.39
C MET A 731 8.29 -7.98 8.32
N ALA A 732 8.03 -8.62 7.18
CA ALA A 732 8.53 -9.95 6.83
C ALA A 732 9.17 -9.93 5.44
N ILE A 733 10.45 -10.27 5.33
CA ILE A 733 11.21 -10.24 4.07
C ILE A 733 11.82 -11.63 3.81
N GLU A 734 11.37 -12.31 2.76
CA GLU A 734 11.85 -13.64 2.37
C GLU A 734 12.58 -13.53 1.02
N GLY A 735 13.90 -13.72 1.02
CA GLY A 735 14.76 -13.37 -0.11
C GLY A 735 14.92 -11.85 -0.32
N GLY A 736 15.51 -11.44 -1.44
CA GLY A 736 15.64 -10.02 -1.81
C GLY A 736 16.66 -9.22 -0.99
N GLU A 737 16.44 -7.90 -0.91
CA GLU A 737 17.28 -6.94 -0.19
C GLU A 737 16.43 -5.94 0.62
N LEU A 738 16.88 -5.62 1.84
CA LEU A 738 16.24 -4.61 2.70
C LEU A 738 17.26 -3.55 3.16
N LEU A 739 16.95 -2.28 2.86
CA LEU A 739 17.62 -1.11 3.42
C LEU A 739 16.67 -0.37 4.36
N VAL A 740 16.88 -0.49 5.67
CA VAL A 740 16.29 0.37 6.69
C VAL A 740 17.22 1.56 6.90
N GLY A 741 17.04 2.61 6.09
CA GLY A 741 17.86 3.82 6.07
C GLY A 741 17.45 4.90 7.06
N GLU A 742 18.06 6.07 6.92
CA GLU A 742 18.13 7.06 8.01
C GLU A 742 16.78 7.60 8.50
N ASN A 743 16.67 7.72 9.83
CA ASN A 743 15.51 8.18 10.58
C ASN A 743 14.26 7.29 10.42
N THR A 744 14.43 6.04 9.96
CA THR A 744 13.32 5.08 9.89
C THR A 744 13.00 4.53 11.29
N VAL A 745 11.72 4.33 11.61
CA VAL A 745 11.28 3.83 12.92
C VAL A 745 10.39 2.59 12.78
N LEU A 746 10.72 1.51 13.51
CA LEU A 746 9.90 0.29 13.61
C LEU A 746 9.47 0.12 15.08
N VAL A 747 8.26 0.55 15.43
CA VAL A 747 7.87 0.74 16.85
C VAL A 747 6.58 0.02 17.23
N GLY A 748 6.60 -0.72 18.33
CA GLY A 748 5.38 -1.29 18.93
C GLY A 748 4.71 -2.40 18.13
N ASN A 749 5.39 -2.98 17.14
CA ASN A 749 4.83 -4.02 16.29
C ASN A 749 4.85 -5.40 16.97
N LYS A 750 3.91 -6.28 16.62
CA LYS A 750 3.75 -7.59 17.28
C LYS A 750 3.62 -8.75 16.29
N ALA A 751 4.42 -9.80 16.51
CA ALA A 751 4.30 -11.10 15.84
C ALA A 751 3.69 -12.17 16.78
N GLY A 752 3.00 -13.15 16.21
CA GLY A 752 2.58 -14.38 16.90
C GLY A 752 3.64 -15.48 16.87
N VAL A 753 4.57 -15.43 15.92
CA VAL A 753 5.75 -16.30 15.83
C VAL A 753 7.02 -15.45 15.98
N ASP A 754 7.78 -15.16 14.92
CA ASP A 754 9.12 -14.54 15.02
C ASP A 754 9.14 -13.09 14.55
N GLY A 755 10.16 -12.32 14.96
CA GLY A 755 10.44 -11.00 14.40
C GLY A 755 9.34 -9.97 14.68
N GLY A 756 9.27 -9.47 15.91
CA GLY A 756 8.24 -8.50 16.29
C GLY A 756 8.27 -7.23 15.40
N ALA A 757 9.46 -6.67 15.18
CA ALA A 757 9.66 -5.59 14.22
C ALA A 757 9.88 -6.12 12.79
N LEU A 758 10.82 -7.06 12.64
CA LEU A 758 11.25 -7.62 11.36
C LEU A 758 11.58 -9.11 11.49
N VAL A 759 11.04 -9.94 10.60
CA VAL A 759 11.57 -11.29 10.31
C VAL A 759 12.23 -11.32 8.93
N SER A 760 13.29 -12.12 8.79
CA SER A 760 13.90 -12.44 7.50
C SER A 760 14.38 -13.89 7.40
N HIS A 761 14.12 -14.51 6.25
CA HIS A 761 14.64 -15.82 5.90
C HIS A 761 15.31 -15.76 4.51
N ALA A 762 16.59 -16.13 4.46
CA ALA A 762 17.41 -16.19 3.24
C ALA A 762 17.46 -14.89 2.40
N ALA A 763 17.30 -13.71 3.02
CA ALA A 763 17.53 -12.43 2.34
C ALA A 763 19.04 -12.25 2.04
N ALA A 764 19.35 -11.67 0.89
CA ALA A 764 20.74 -11.54 0.43
C ALA A 764 21.55 -10.61 1.34
N ASN A 765 21.00 -9.43 1.64
CA ASN A 765 21.55 -8.46 2.58
C ASN A 765 20.42 -7.72 3.31
N ILE A 766 20.68 -7.37 4.58
CA ILE A 766 19.90 -6.40 5.35
C ILE A 766 20.85 -5.36 5.93
N SER A 767 20.53 -4.08 5.72
CA SER A 767 21.25 -2.95 6.29
C SER A 767 20.30 -2.09 7.12
N VAL A 768 20.65 -1.87 8.39
CA VAL A 768 19.92 -1.02 9.34
C VAL A 768 20.83 0.13 9.75
N MET A 769 20.47 1.36 9.36
CA MET A 769 21.32 2.54 9.49
C MET A 769 20.55 3.75 10.01
N VAL A 770 20.92 4.25 11.20
CA VAL A 770 20.27 5.39 11.88
C VAL A 770 18.75 5.16 12.04
N ALA A 771 18.36 4.01 12.58
CA ALA A 771 16.98 3.64 12.86
C ALA A 771 16.69 3.52 14.36
N ASP A 772 15.42 3.72 14.77
CA ASP A 772 14.92 3.26 16.07
C ASP A 772 14.00 2.05 15.89
N ILE A 773 14.28 0.97 16.63
CA ILE A 773 13.52 -0.26 16.59
C ILE A 773 13.14 -0.60 18.02
N SER A 774 11.97 -0.14 18.47
CA SER A 774 11.62 -0.10 19.89
C SER A 774 10.23 -0.65 20.25
N ASN A 775 10.09 -1.22 21.45
CA ASN A 775 8.84 -1.74 21.99
C ASN A 775 8.17 -2.86 21.17
N ASN A 776 8.91 -3.54 20.28
CA ASN A 776 8.38 -4.63 19.46
C ASN A 776 8.39 -5.97 20.22
N ALA A 777 7.42 -6.84 19.93
CA ALA A 777 7.22 -8.08 20.69
C ALA A 777 6.90 -9.30 19.82
N CYS A 778 7.38 -10.47 20.23
CA CYS A 778 7.03 -11.75 19.59
C CYS A 778 6.93 -12.88 20.62
N SER A 779 6.06 -13.87 20.34
CA SER A 779 5.93 -15.09 21.17
C SER A 779 6.86 -16.24 20.76
N GLY A 780 7.62 -16.06 19.68
CA GLY A 780 8.79 -16.85 19.30
C GLY A 780 10.08 -16.06 19.49
N HIS A 781 10.92 -16.01 18.47
CA HIS A 781 12.30 -15.53 18.53
C HIS A 781 12.44 -14.13 17.89
N GLY A 782 13.38 -13.32 18.38
CA GLY A 782 13.69 -12.01 17.79
C GLY A 782 12.64 -10.94 18.05
N GLY A 783 12.57 -10.40 19.26
CA GLY A 783 11.56 -9.39 19.65
C GLY A 783 11.61 -8.14 18.76
N GLY A 784 12.82 -7.66 18.48
CA GLY A 784 13.08 -6.72 17.39
C GLY A 784 13.20 -7.46 16.05
N LEU A 785 14.34 -8.11 15.85
CA LEU A 785 14.76 -8.74 14.60
C LEU A 785 14.90 -10.26 14.76
N SER A 786 14.36 -11.04 13.82
CA SER A 786 14.71 -12.47 13.65
C SER A 786 15.24 -12.70 12.25
N VAL A 787 16.48 -13.18 12.10
CA VAL A 787 17.12 -13.35 10.78
C VAL A 787 17.76 -14.73 10.62
N ILE A 788 17.46 -15.41 9.51
CA ILE A 788 17.98 -16.76 9.22
C ILE A 788 18.68 -16.76 7.85
N ASP A 789 19.88 -17.34 7.79
CA ASP A 789 20.77 -17.42 6.62
C ASP A 789 20.91 -16.09 5.86
N THR A 790 21.10 -14.99 6.61
CA THR A 790 21.04 -13.61 6.12
C THR A 790 22.29 -12.82 6.55
N THR A 791 22.84 -11.98 5.66
CA THR A 791 23.90 -11.02 6.04
C THR A 791 23.26 -9.75 6.61
N LEU A 792 23.55 -9.42 7.89
CA LEU A 792 22.98 -8.27 8.59
C LEU A 792 24.08 -7.27 9.00
N SER A 793 23.89 -6.00 8.61
CA SER A 793 24.66 -4.85 9.08
C SER A 793 23.77 -3.93 9.90
N ILE A 794 24.21 -3.57 11.10
CA ILE A 794 23.55 -2.61 12.00
C ILE A 794 24.55 -1.49 12.30
N THR A 795 24.18 -0.25 12.02
CA THR A 795 25.05 0.92 12.22
C THR A 795 24.27 2.11 12.78
N LEU A 796 24.82 2.80 13.79
CA LEU A 796 24.28 4.04 14.37
C LEU A 796 22.79 3.95 14.80
N SER A 797 22.31 2.76 15.16
CA SER A 797 20.88 2.49 15.39
C SER A 797 20.57 2.16 16.86
N ALA A 798 19.33 2.38 17.26
CA ALA A 798 18.83 2.13 18.61
C ALA A 798 17.81 0.98 18.64
N PHE A 799 17.92 0.13 19.65
CA PHE A 799 17.00 -0.98 19.90
C PHE A 799 16.59 -0.96 21.36
N THR A 800 15.34 -0.61 21.65
CA THR A 800 14.90 -0.29 23.02
C THR A 800 13.64 -1.04 23.42
N SER A 801 13.67 -1.74 24.55
CA SER A 801 12.50 -2.43 25.13
C SER A 801 11.82 -3.45 24.21
N ASN A 802 12.59 -4.19 23.40
CA ASN A 802 12.04 -5.25 22.56
C ASN A 802 11.99 -6.58 23.34
N VAL A 803 10.98 -7.41 23.10
CA VAL A 803 10.64 -8.57 23.94
C VAL A 803 10.39 -9.83 23.11
N ALA A 804 11.01 -10.95 23.51
CA ALA A 804 10.77 -12.27 22.95
C ALA A 804 10.39 -13.28 24.05
N ASP A 805 9.33 -14.07 23.85
CA ASP A 805 9.03 -15.23 24.71
C ASP A 805 9.94 -16.44 24.38
N GLY A 806 10.62 -16.43 23.23
CA GLY A 806 11.72 -17.31 22.86
C GLY A 806 13.09 -16.68 23.13
N GLU A 807 14.01 -16.75 22.17
CA GLU A 807 15.36 -16.18 22.27
C GLU A 807 15.52 -14.84 21.53
N GLY A 808 16.49 -14.02 21.96
CA GLY A 808 16.89 -12.80 21.26
C GLY A 808 15.88 -11.65 21.42
N GLY A 809 15.90 -10.92 22.54
CA GLY A 809 14.97 -9.81 22.77
C GLY A 809 15.10 -8.69 21.73
N VAL A 810 16.33 -8.34 21.32
CA VAL A 810 16.62 -7.45 20.18
C VAL A 810 16.83 -8.22 18.89
N LEU A 811 17.67 -9.25 18.90
CA LEU A 811 18.11 -9.98 17.71
C LEU A 811 18.20 -11.48 17.98
N TYR A 812 17.44 -12.26 17.21
CA TYR A 812 17.72 -13.67 16.96
C TYR A 812 18.40 -13.83 15.61
N MET A 813 19.50 -14.59 15.55
CA MET A 813 20.19 -14.95 14.31
C MET A 813 20.58 -16.43 14.31
N SER A 814 20.26 -17.14 13.24
CA SER A 814 20.75 -18.51 13.01
C SER A 814 21.12 -18.80 11.57
N GLY A 815 21.81 -19.92 11.33
CA GLY A 815 22.13 -20.44 9.98
C GLY A 815 23.61 -20.42 9.63
N ASP A 816 23.93 -21.08 8.52
CA ASP A 816 25.30 -21.31 8.05
C ASP A 816 25.81 -20.17 7.13
N GLN A 817 24.91 -19.38 6.55
CA GLN A 817 25.26 -18.21 5.73
C GLN A 817 25.17 -16.87 6.48
N SER A 818 24.62 -16.89 7.69
CA SER A 818 24.39 -15.69 8.51
C SER A 818 25.69 -15.01 8.92
N LYS A 819 25.72 -13.68 8.80
CA LYS A 819 26.87 -12.82 9.15
C LYS A 819 26.37 -11.58 9.87
N LEU A 820 27.13 -11.10 10.85
CA LEU A 820 26.73 -9.95 11.65
C LEU A 820 27.84 -8.92 11.79
N THR A 821 27.51 -7.68 11.45
CA THR A 821 28.28 -6.49 11.85
C THR A 821 27.37 -5.54 12.61
N VAL A 822 27.72 -5.21 13.86
CA VAL A 822 27.05 -4.17 14.67
C VAL A 822 28.08 -3.10 15.00
N THR A 823 27.83 -1.85 14.59
CA THR A 823 28.71 -0.72 14.92
C THR A 823 27.95 0.47 15.50
N ARG A 824 28.53 1.12 16.51
CA ARG A 824 28.04 2.40 17.08
C ARG A 824 26.54 2.39 17.44
N SER A 825 26.02 1.24 17.84
CA SER A 825 24.58 1.01 18.04
C SER A 825 24.26 0.68 19.49
N GLY A 826 23.06 1.03 19.93
CA GLY A 826 22.60 0.86 21.31
C GLY A 826 21.51 -0.20 21.41
N LEU A 827 21.72 -1.21 22.26
CA LEU A 827 20.75 -2.25 22.58
C LEU A 827 20.40 -2.11 24.07
N HIS A 828 19.14 -1.78 24.37
CA HIS A 828 18.70 -1.28 25.66
C HIS A 828 17.42 -1.96 26.16
N ASN A 829 17.32 -2.21 27.47
CA ASN A 829 16.09 -2.58 28.21
C ASN A 829 15.30 -3.76 27.63
N SER A 830 15.93 -4.59 26.79
CA SER A 830 15.26 -5.63 26.00
C SER A 830 15.40 -7.00 26.66
N SER A 831 14.46 -7.91 26.42
CA SER A 831 14.42 -9.18 27.15
C SER A 831 14.00 -10.38 26.32
N ALA A 832 14.61 -11.53 26.63
CA ALA A 832 14.22 -12.85 26.16
C ALA A 832 13.80 -13.71 27.36
N VAL A 833 12.68 -14.43 27.28
CA VAL A 833 12.34 -15.45 28.28
C VAL A 833 13.28 -16.66 28.14
N GLY A 834 13.68 -16.99 26.92
CA GLY A 834 14.81 -17.86 26.63
C GLY A 834 16.16 -17.14 26.72
N LYS A 835 17.07 -17.49 25.82
CA LYS A 835 18.48 -17.07 25.80
C LYS A 835 18.70 -15.77 25.02
N GLY A 836 19.78 -15.06 25.32
CA GLY A 836 20.17 -13.86 24.58
C GLY A 836 19.23 -12.68 24.84
N GLY A 837 19.29 -12.09 26.03
CA GLY A 837 18.34 -11.06 26.47
C GLY A 837 18.24 -9.87 25.52
N CYS A 838 19.38 -9.43 24.95
CA CYS A 838 19.38 -8.64 23.72
C CYS A 838 19.66 -9.51 22.49
N MET A 839 20.72 -10.31 22.46
CA MET A 839 21.18 -10.98 21.24
C MET A 839 21.36 -12.50 21.42
N TYR A 840 20.82 -13.29 20.50
CA TYR A 840 21.06 -14.73 20.38
C TYR A 840 21.63 -15.04 19.00
N LEU A 841 22.86 -15.57 18.93
CA LEU A 841 23.53 -15.91 17.66
C LEU A 841 23.95 -17.39 17.63
N ALA A 842 23.36 -18.17 16.72
CA ALA A 842 23.60 -19.60 16.51
C ALA A 842 24.03 -19.88 15.06
N THR A 843 25.31 -19.64 14.76
CA THR A 843 25.84 -19.58 13.37
C THR A 843 27.07 -20.46 13.16
N THR A 844 27.22 -21.01 11.96
CA THR A 844 28.37 -21.84 11.54
C THR A 844 29.36 -21.02 10.73
N GLY A 845 30.66 -21.07 11.06
CA GLY A 845 31.74 -20.47 10.27
C GLY A 845 31.75 -18.92 10.17
N ALA A 846 30.79 -18.24 10.79
CA ALA A 846 30.55 -16.82 10.59
C ALA A 846 31.64 -15.90 11.18
N LEU A 847 31.76 -14.71 10.59
CA LEU A 847 32.40 -13.57 11.25
C LEU A 847 31.31 -12.77 11.99
N ILE A 848 31.45 -12.64 13.30
CA ILE A 848 30.59 -11.80 14.14
C ILE A 848 31.45 -10.64 14.65
N SER A 849 31.08 -9.41 14.28
CA SER A 849 31.76 -8.20 14.69
C SER A 849 30.79 -7.27 15.41
N ILE A 850 31.10 -6.93 16.67
CA ILE A 850 30.37 -5.97 17.48
C ILE A 850 31.39 -4.92 17.95
N ALA A 851 31.23 -3.67 17.50
CA ALA A 851 32.22 -2.62 17.71
C ALA A 851 31.59 -1.31 18.17
N GLN A 852 32.24 -0.59 19.07
CA GLN A 852 31.82 0.76 19.52
C GLN A 852 30.37 0.83 20.03
N SER A 853 29.80 -0.27 20.53
CA SER A 853 28.35 -0.44 20.75
C SER A 853 28.00 -0.66 22.22
N ILE A 854 26.71 -0.48 22.55
CA ILE A 854 26.16 -0.52 23.91
C ILE A 854 25.21 -1.70 24.07
N LEU A 855 25.35 -2.46 25.17
CA LEU A 855 24.37 -3.46 25.63
C LEU A 855 23.98 -3.13 27.09
N HIS A 856 22.79 -2.58 27.29
CA HIS A 856 22.36 -2.04 28.60
C HIS A 856 21.04 -2.68 29.06
N ALA A 857 21.02 -3.17 30.30
CA ALA A 857 19.82 -3.73 30.95
C ALA A 857 19.13 -4.86 30.16
N CYS A 858 19.89 -5.56 29.31
CA CYS A 858 19.41 -6.72 28.58
C CYS A 858 19.18 -7.90 29.55
N THR A 859 18.01 -8.53 29.50
CA THR A 859 17.61 -9.58 30.47
C THR A 859 17.26 -10.89 29.78
N SER A 860 17.94 -11.97 30.15
CA SER A 860 17.56 -13.35 29.86
C SER A 860 17.15 -14.05 31.16
N TYR A 861 16.22 -15.01 31.09
CA TYR A 861 15.90 -15.88 32.23
C TYR A 861 16.67 -17.22 32.20
N ASP A 862 17.48 -17.44 31.16
CA ASP A 862 18.37 -18.60 30.99
C ASP A 862 19.82 -18.14 30.81
N ALA A 863 20.31 -17.98 29.57
CA ALA A 863 21.72 -17.74 29.30
C ALA A 863 22.00 -16.54 28.37
N GLY A 864 23.03 -15.77 28.69
CA GLY A 864 23.51 -14.61 27.92
C GLY A 864 22.60 -13.40 28.06
N GLY A 865 22.80 -12.59 29.10
CA GLY A 865 21.92 -11.45 29.39
C GLY A 865 21.99 -10.39 28.30
N GLY A 866 23.20 -9.95 27.95
CA GLY A 866 23.45 -9.18 26.72
C GLY A 866 23.40 -10.06 25.47
N LEU A 867 24.24 -11.10 25.43
CA LEU A 867 24.57 -11.88 24.24
C LEU A 867 24.75 -13.37 24.56
N TYR A 868 24.06 -14.24 23.83
CA TYR A 868 24.30 -15.69 23.80
C TYR A 868 24.93 -16.09 22.45
N LEU A 869 26.00 -16.89 22.51
CA LEU A 869 26.74 -17.39 21.35
C LEU A 869 26.83 -18.91 21.34
N GLN A 870 26.36 -19.52 20.26
CA GLN A 870 26.52 -20.93 19.95
C GLN A 870 27.15 -21.07 18.55
N ALA A 871 28.49 -21.01 18.50
CA ALA A 871 29.23 -20.87 17.25
C ALA A 871 29.87 -22.19 16.79
N LEU A 872 29.59 -22.60 15.55
CA LEU A 872 30.15 -23.79 14.89
C LEU A 872 31.30 -23.39 13.95
N GLY A 873 32.44 -23.01 14.53
CA GLY A 873 33.51 -22.35 13.78
C GLY A 873 33.20 -20.88 13.49
N GLY A 874 34.22 -20.13 13.05
CA GLY A 874 34.12 -18.67 12.85
C GLY A 874 35.01 -17.88 13.81
N ALA A 875 34.84 -16.57 13.84
CA ALA A 875 35.55 -15.66 14.75
C ALA A 875 34.59 -14.60 15.29
N VAL A 876 34.74 -14.28 16.58
CA VAL A 876 33.87 -13.32 17.28
C VAL A 876 34.73 -12.19 17.83
N ALA A 877 34.46 -10.95 17.42
CA ALA A 877 35.15 -9.77 17.91
C ALA A 877 34.15 -8.82 18.58
N ILE A 878 34.31 -8.59 19.88
CA ILE A 878 33.58 -7.58 20.67
C ILE A 878 34.62 -6.52 21.07
N THR A 879 34.50 -5.31 20.53
CA THR A 879 35.60 -4.32 20.59
C THR A 879 35.11 -2.92 20.97
N ASN A 880 35.76 -2.26 21.92
CA ASN A 880 35.40 -0.92 22.39
C ASN A 880 33.89 -0.79 22.73
N CYS A 881 33.31 -1.83 23.35
CA CYS A 881 31.88 -1.90 23.67
C CYS A 881 31.65 -1.67 25.17
N THR A 882 30.49 -1.11 25.51
CA THR A 882 30.10 -0.87 26.91
C THR A 882 28.87 -1.70 27.25
N ALA A 883 28.96 -2.56 28.27
CA ALA A 883 27.88 -3.44 28.69
C ALA A 883 27.59 -3.34 30.19
N TRP A 884 26.39 -2.88 30.57
CA TRP A 884 26.04 -2.72 31.97
C TRP A 884 24.61 -3.10 32.34
N GLU A 885 24.42 -3.47 33.61
CA GLU A 885 23.12 -3.87 34.21
C GLU A 885 22.42 -5.06 33.51
N ASN A 886 23.13 -5.79 32.65
CA ASN A 886 22.59 -6.98 31.97
C ASN A 886 22.50 -8.17 32.94
N SER A 887 21.49 -9.03 32.76
CA SER A 887 21.21 -10.14 33.67
C SER A 887 20.83 -11.45 32.97
N ALA A 888 21.30 -12.58 33.51
CA ALA A 888 20.96 -13.94 33.10
C ALA A 888 21.04 -14.92 34.28
N TYR A 889 20.72 -16.20 34.09
CA TYR A 889 21.16 -17.26 35.01
C TYR A 889 22.63 -17.64 34.73
N GLU A 890 23.03 -17.75 33.46
CA GLU A 890 24.44 -17.94 33.05
C GLU A 890 24.95 -16.84 32.11
N GLY A 891 26.05 -16.18 32.45
CA GLY A 891 26.69 -15.18 31.59
C GLY A 891 25.94 -13.85 31.54
N GLY A 892 26.15 -12.98 32.53
CA GLY A 892 25.38 -11.73 32.69
C GLY A 892 25.46 -10.78 31.48
N VAL A 893 26.65 -10.62 30.88
CA VAL A 893 26.81 -9.99 29.56
C VAL A 893 26.82 -11.04 28.46
N LEU A 894 27.59 -12.11 28.64
CA LEU A 894 27.98 -13.02 27.57
C LEU A 894 27.90 -14.48 28.01
N HIS A 895 27.20 -15.32 27.25
CA HIS A 895 27.33 -16.77 27.31
C HIS A 895 27.95 -17.29 26.00
N MET A 896 28.98 -18.13 26.10
CA MET A 896 29.61 -18.79 24.96
C MET A 896 29.62 -20.31 25.16
N GLN A 897 28.90 -21.04 24.31
CA GLN A 897 28.97 -22.49 24.27
C GLN A 897 29.50 -22.97 22.91
N GLY A 898 30.65 -23.65 22.94
CA GLY A 898 31.09 -24.50 21.86
C GLY A 898 30.20 -25.75 21.80
N SER A 899 29.69 -26.09 20.63
CA SER A 899 28.90 -27.32 20.46
C SER A 899 29.82 -28.54 20.43
N GLY A 900 30.16 -29.05 21.62
CA GLY A 900 30.74 -30.39 21.76
C GLY A 900 29.87 -31.43 21.05
N LEU A 901 30.51 -32.46 20.46
CA LEU A 901 29.86 -33.49 19.63
C LEU A 901 29.04 -34.50 20.47
N GLU A 902 28.01 -34.02 21.17
CA GLU A 902 27.03 -34.81 21.95
C GLU A 902 26.06 -35.59 21.05
N GLY A 903 26.60 -36.35 20.11
CA GLY A 903 25.87 -37.25 19.20
C GLY A 903 26.62 -38.55 18.88
N MET A 904 27.97 -38.57 18.95
CA MET A 904 28.77 -39.75 18.60
C MET A 904 28.80 -40.81 19.72
N ARG A 905 27.66 -41.49 19.96
CA ARG A 905 27.58 -42.70 20.77
C ARG A 905 28.23 -43.91 20.06
N GLY A 906 29.54 -43.91 19.92
CA GLY A 906 30.23 -45.05 19.31
C GLY A 906 31.73 -44.90 19.07
N GLY A 907 32.55 -45.07 20.11
CA GLY A 907 33.76 -45.86 19.95
C GLY A 907 34.97 -45.25 19.24
N GLU A 908 35.34 -44.00 19.50
CA GLU A 908 36.78 -43.65 19.64
C GLU A 908 36.98 -42.35 20.42
N LYS A 909 37.95 -42.33 21.35
CA LYS A 909 38.41 -41.08 22.01
C LYS A 909 39.43 -40.35 21.12
N GLY A 910 39.00 -40.02 19.91
CA GLY A 910 39.75 -39.17 18.99
C GLY A 910 39.91 -37.78 19.60
N ARG A 911 41.13 -37.44 20.02
CA ARG A 911 41.48 -36.12 20.55
C ARG A 911 41.60 -35.12 19.40
N VAL A 912 40.45 -34.68 18.89
CA VAL A 912 40.38 -33.65 17.83
C VAL A 912 41.12 -32.41 18.32
N ALA A 913 42.06 -31.92 17.51
CA ALA A 913 42.76 -30.67 17.82
C ALA A 913 41.75 -29.52 17.83
N GLY A 914 41.94 -28.56 18.74
CA GLY A 914 40.92 -27.55 19.04
C GLY A 914 40.38 -26.86 17.79
N SER A 915 39.05 -26.74 17.72
CA SER A 915 38.39 -25.81 16.82
C SER A 915 38.99 -24.42 17.02
N GLY A 916 39.44 -23.79 15.92
CA GLY A 916 40.09 -22.46 15.92
C GLY A 916 39.13 -21.30 16.20
N LEU A 917 38.26 -21.49 17.19
CA LEU A 917 37.24 -20.57 17.68
C LEU A 917 37.88 -19.67 18.75
N GLU A 918 38.44 -18.55 18.30
CA GLU A 918 38.84 -17.45 19.17
C GLU A 918 37.73 -16.41 19.24
N GLY A 919 37.10 -16.28 20.41
CA GLY A 919 36.39 -15.07 20.79
C GLY A 919 37.40 -14.03 21.30
N VAL A 920 37.23 -12.77 20.92
CA VAL A 920 38.05 -11.65 21.36
C VAL A 920 37.16 -10.58 21.98
N ILE A 921 37.45 -10.22 23.24
CA ILE A 921 36.93 -9.01 23.89
C ILE A 921 38.11 -8.04 24.02
N ASP A 922 38.04 -6.90 23.35
CA ASP A 922 39.11 -5.90 23.29
C ASP A 922 38.59 -4.53 23.75
N ASP A 923 39.26 -3.94 24.74
CA ASP A 923 38.99 -2.58 25.27
C ASP A 923 37.54 -2.29 25.68
N CYS A 924 36.85 -3.30 26.24
CA CYS A 924 35.42 -3.19 26.61
C CYS A 924 35.20 -2.82 28.08
N MET A 925 34.18 -2.02 28.36
CA MET A 925 33.75 -1.68 29.72
C MET A 925 32.53 -2.52 30.10
N MET A 926 32.65 -3.42 31.07
CA MET A 926 31.58 -4.33 31.48
C MET A 926 31.31 -4.19 32.99
N GLN A 927 30.23 -3.50 33.37
CA GLN A 927 29.99 -3.09 34.76
C GLN A 927 28.59 -3.39 35.31
N GLY A 928 28.50 -3.77 36.59
CA GLY A 928 27.22 -3.92 37.30
C GLY A 928 26.29 -5.04 36.80
N ASN A 929 26.76 -5.90 35.90
CA ASN A 929 26.00 -7.03 35.34
C ASN A 929 25.85 -8.17 36.36
N SER A 930 24.83 -9.02 36.20
CA SER A 930 24.49 -10.08 37.15
C SER A 930 24.25 -11.45 36.52
N ALA A 931 24.69 -12.52 37.19
CA ALA A 931 24.29 -13.88 36.88
C ALA A 931 24.30 -14.79 38.12
N GLU A 932 23.79 -16.02 38.01
CA GLU A 932 24.12 -17.08 38.98
C GLU A 932 25.57 -17.54 38.73
N ASN A 933 25.87 -17.87 37.46
CA ASN A 933 27.17 -18.31 36.98
C ASN A 933 27.80 -17.29 36.02
N GLY A 934 28.88 -16.62 36.44
CA GLY A 934 29.67 -15.71 35.58
C GLY A 934 28.99 -14.36 35.29
N GLY A 935 29.20 -13.38 36.18
CA GLY A 935 28.49 -12.10 36.16
C GLY A 935 28.80 -11.22 34.95
N VAL A 936 29.93 -11.43 34.26
CA VAL A 936 30.16 -10.91 32.91
C VAL A 936 30.05 -12.03 31.90
N ALA A 937 30.87 -13.07 32.01
CA ALA A 937 30.98 -14.11 31.01
C ALA A 937 30.88 -15.54 31.57
N TRP A 938 30.22 -16.42 30.82
CA TRP A 938 30.24 -17.87 31.00
C TRP A 938 30.75 -18.51 29.71
N VAL A 939 31.71 -19.43 29.80
CA VAL A 939 32.35 -20.06 28.63
C VAL A 939 32.50 -21.57 28.82
N LYS A 940 32.06 -22.33 27.80
CA LYS A 940 32.27 -23.78 27.66
C LYS A 940 32.80 -24.13 26.27
N ASP A 941 33.74 -25.08 26.21
CA ASP A 941 34.27 -25.68 24.96
C ASP A 941 34.82 -24.68 23.92
N MET A 942 35.21 -23.46 24.34
CA MET A 942 35.63 -22.34 23.49
C MET A 942 36.90 -21.67 24.01
N SER A 943 37.61 -20.93 23.15
CA SER A 943 38.72 -20.04 23.56
C SER A 943 38.23 -18.58 23.58
N LEU A 944 38.51 -17.87 24.68
CA LEU A 944 38.18 -16.45 24.84
C LEU A 944 39.43 -15.66 25.25
N LEU A 945 39.80 -14.67 24.43
CA LEU A 945 40.88 -13.74 24.67
C LEU A 945 40.30 -12.40 25.14
N ILE A 946 40.59 -12.01 26.38
CA ILE A 946 40.17 -10.72 26.95
C ILE A 946 41.39 -9.80 27.06
N ARG A 947 41.31 -8.60 26.50
CA ARG A 947 42.40 -7.61 26.49
C ARG A 947 41.83 -6.21 26.77
N TYR A 948 42.54 -5.47 27.62
CA TYR A 948 42.16 -4.09 28.01
C TYR A 948 40.71 -3.99 28.55
N GLY A 949 40.20 -2.77 28.74
CA GLY A 949 38.86 -2.57 29.31
C GLY A 949 38.74 -2.68 30.84
N ILE A 950 37.51 -2.60 31.36
CA ILE A 950 37.19 -2.41 32.79
C ILE A 950 36.02 -3.31 33.21
N TYR A 951 36.24 -4.19 34.19
CA TYR A 951 35.29 -5.22 34.64
C TYR A 951 34.89 -4.99 36.11
N GLY A 952 33.94 -4.09 36.36
CA GLY A 952 33.66 -3.54 37.70
C GLY A 952 32.27 -3.85 38.27
N ALA A 953 32.17 -4.11 39.58
CA ALA A 953 30.89 -4.27 40.32
C ALA A 953 29.92 -5.37 39.82
N ASN A 954 30.34 -6.22 38.89
CA ASN A 954 29.55 -7.36 38.40
C ASN A 954 29.34 -8.39 39.52
N ARG A 955 28.18 -9.06 39.53
CA ARG A 955 27.76 -9.99 40.59
C ARG A 955 27.54 -11.39 40.03
N ALA A 956 28.11 -12.39 40.69
CA ALA A 956 27.66 -13.76 40.53
C ALA A 956 27.89 -14.58 41.81
N ASN A 957 27.01 -15.54 42.04
CA ASN A 957 27.17 -16.51 43.12
C ASN A 957 28.32 -17.47 42.83
N HIS A 958 28.58 -17.77 41.55
CA HIS A 958 29.68 -18.62 41.08
C HIS A 958 30.48 -17.93 39.95
N GLY A 959 31.81 -18.06 39.97
CA GLY A 959 32.72 -17.52 38.92
C GLY A 959 33.04 -16.03 38.99
N GLY A 960 32.30 -15.21 39.76
CA GLY A 960 32.57 -13.77 39.87
C GLY A 960 32.39 -13.07 38.52
N VAL A 961 33.48 -12.60 37.90
CA VAL A 961 33.46 -12.03 36.54
C VAL A 961 33.30 -13.11 35.46
N LEU A 962 33.95 -14.27 35.62
CA LEU A 962 34.12 -15.27 34.56
C LEU A 962 33.92 -16.70 35.08
N ALA A 963 32.90 -17.39 34.57
CA ALA A 963 32.71 -18.83 34.77
C ALA A 963 33.27 -19.62 33.58
N LEU A 964 34.03 -20.69 33.84
CA LEU A 964 34.64 -21.56 32.83
C LEU A 964 34.29 -23.02 33.12
N THR A 965 33.84 -23.77 32.10
CA THR A 965 33.60 -25.22 32.19
C THR A 965 34.24 -25.97 31.02
N ASP A 966 34.80 -27.14 31.30
CA ASP A 966 35.46 -28.08 30.36
C ASP A 966 36.60 -27.53 29.46
N CYS A 967 36.98 -26.25 29.59
CA CYS A 967 38.12 -25.62 28.91
C CYS A 967 39.43 -26.42 29.09
N SER A 968 39.90 -27.09 28.02
CA SER A 968 41.08 -27.96 28.12
C SER A 968 42.40 -27.18 28.18
N LEU A 969 43.14 -27.31 29.27
CA LEU A 969 44.53 -26.83 29.37
C LEU A 969 45.49 -27.72 28.55
N GLY A 970 45.47 -27.51 27.23
CA GLY A 970 46.38 -28.14 26.28
C GLY A 970 47.78 -27.52 26.34
N ALA A 971 48.82 -28.35 26.51
CA ALA A 971 50.19 -27.89 26.37
C ALA A 971 50.46 -27.48 24.91
N ALA A 972 51.15 -26.33 24.75
CA ALA A 972 51.30 -25.53 23.52
C ALA A 972 50.10 -24.60 23.19
N SER A 973 50.33 -23.30 23.44
CA SER A 973 49.63 -22.10 22.94
C SER A 973 48.13 -21.88 23.19
N ALA A 974 47.38 -22.78 23.84
CA ALA A 974 46.06 -22.42 24.38
C ALA A 974 46.24 -21.62 25.69
N THR A 975 45.94 -20.31 25.69
CA THR A 975 46.30 -19.42 26.81
C THR A 975 45.14 -18.52 27.25
N CYS A 976 44.51 -18.85 28.38
CA CYS A 976 43.62 -17.92 29.10
C CYS A 976 44.46 -16.82 29.78
N LEU A 977 44.88 -15.82 29.00
CA LEU A 977 45.70 -14.69 29.46
C LEU A 977 44.84 -13.63 30.17
N ILE A 978 44.35 -13.96 31.37
CA ILE A 978 43.76 -12.97 32.28
C ILE A 978 44.92 -12.15 32.88
N PRO A 979 45.00 -10.82 32.63
CA PRO A 979 46.04 -10.00 33.24
C PRO A 979 45.83 -9.87 34.77
N PRO A 980 46.89 -9.73 35.61
CA PRO A 980 46.80 -10.03 37.05
C PRO A 980 46.09 -8.97 37.94
N LYS A 981 45.01 -8.35 37.48
CA LYS A 981 44.29 -7.27 38.18
C LYS A 981 42.75 -7.35 38.15
N SER A 982 42.16 -8.41 37.61
CA SER A 982 40.72 -8.68 37.67
C SER A 982 40.48 -10.08 38.24
N ALA A 983 40.15 -10.14 39.53
CA ALA A 983 39.75 -11.33 40.29
C ALA A 983 38.70 -10.92 41.32
#